data_AF-A0A955CNE3-F1
#
_entry.id   AF-A0A955CNE3-F1
#
_cell.length_a   1.000
_cell.length_b   1.000
_cell.length_c   1.000
_cell.angle_alpha   90.00
_cell.angle_beta   90.00
_cell.angle_gamma   90.00
#
_symmetry.space_group_name_H-M   'P 1'
#
loop_
_entity.id
_entity.type
_entity.pdbx_description
1 polymer ?
#
loop_
_entity_poly.entity_id
_entity_poly.type
_entity_poly.pdbx_seq_one_letter_code
_entity_poly.pdbx_strand_id
1 'polypeptide(L)'
;MSMTYLNTAAILAIAGLAVHASAMTEHAFPDSIASHDEIVMQQLAEKMFVQLPQEQQLGIARQGGIGSAPFAEQLFHGTQPKAPEVDPEISASDYLKLIVSDELALRLSEEQWNILNAIVESLDSGKMVPHMCFSPDTDPEYAYAVNQLIEFPFQVRFQQTGRWSSTATDGGGLSQGDPTTLTYSFVPDGTFVPDLGIGLGSGNSQLFAWLNGVYGGNTQQWQDLFHQIFDRWEELINVTYVFEPNDDGSNTNSGNGVLGVRGDLRIAAFDFQNDGNGGVLAYNNFPNDGDMIFDAFDTFYNTTGNNSLRLRNVAAHEHGHGLGMLHVCPANQTKLMEPFVSTAYNGPQLDDILNGIRHYGDNNEPDNSIAQATDLGTFSVGNAAAVTNVGVDDNSDDDYFRVGVNEPARLLFAVAPDAANYDQGPQTSSCGSSGGTTDYNSIQNLRITAVDAGGNTLGVANDTGLGGTETLAIDVNTAGGEVFFIVDGATNVNNVQRYQVSLLVVDVPFMGPTIEADTPTQLDPGMPTMFDVTIDPREDSIVPGSAQLFTSINGGSYAPTSLTSNGGNSYTATIPGASCDDTVEFYISVEGDTDGFVTLPEGGSSDPFTAIVGDLLVPFDDNFETNMGWTVSGNVSGQAEGVWQRGVPAGDGSRGDAPSDADGSGSCYLTGNGGPGSNTDVDNGQTILNSPLFDLSAAPEAVISYSRWYDNTGSGTGAAPGADVFTVEISNNLGISWTTLEVVGPSDPQSSGGWFDVSFRVADFVEPTNLVLVRFIAEDIGDGSVIEAAVDAVRIESFSCEDPMTCAADLNGDGNLDFFDVSAFLTAYNSMDPAADFTGDGMFNFFDVSAFLAAFQAGCP
;
A
#
# COMPACT_ATOMS: atom_id res chain seq x y z
N MET A 1 3.75 -11.89 -34.32
CA MET A 1 4.83 -11.87 -33.30
C MET A 1 4.16 -11.40 -32.03
N SER A 2 4.24 -12.21 -30.99
CA SER A 2 3.37 -12.16 -29.82
C SER A 2 3.74 -11.01 -28.90
N MET A 3 2.96 -9.93 -28.92
CA MET A 3 2.78 -9.07 -27.74
C MET A 3 1.89 -9.84 -26.78
N THR A 4 2.30 -9.91 -25.52
CA THR A 4 1.43 -10.39 -24.45
C THR A 4 1.76 -9.53 -23.24
N TYR A 5 0.83 -8.61 -22.95
CA TYR A 5 0.51 -8.07 -21.64
C TYR A 5 1.53 -8.41 -20.54
N LEU A 6 2.43 -7.48 -20.26
CA LEU A 6 3.17 -7.46 -19.00
C LEU A 6 2.18 -7.06 -17.90
N ASN A 7 1.49 -8.08 -17.39
CA ASN A 7 0.71 -8.03 -16.17
C ASN A 7 1.56 -7.45 -15.03
N THR A 8 0.93 -6.62 -14.21
CA THR A 8 1.38 -6.03 -12.95
C THR A 8 2.02 -7.03 -11.96
N ALA A 9 1.87 -8.34 -12.21
CA ALA A 9 2.51 -9.44 -11.48
C ALA A 9 4.02 -9.61 -11.77
N ALA A 10 4.56 -9.09 -12.88
CA ALA A 10 6.00 -9.17 -13.17
C ALA A 10 6.82 -8.18 -12.34
N ILE A 11 6.22 -7.08 -11.87
CA ILE A 11 6.86 -6.07 -11.02
C ILE A 11 7.09 -6.62 -9.60
N LEU A 12 6.18 -7.45 -9.07
CA LEU A 12 6.40 -8.17 -7.81
C LEU A 12 7.46 -9.28 -7.90
N ALA A 13 7.76 -9.80 -9.09
CA ALA A 13 8.72 -10.90 -9.25
C ALA A 13 10.19 -10.45 -9.31
N ILE A 14 10.44 -9.17 -9.65
CA ILE A 14 11.81 -8.63 -9.79
C ILE A 14 12.44 -8.29 -8.43
N ALA A 15 11.64 -8.02 -7.40
CA ALA A 15 12.13 -7.97 -6.01
C ALA A 15 12.56 -9.35 -5.47
N GLY A 16 12.16 -10.45 -6.14
CA GLY A 16 12.42 -11.82 -5.70
C GLY A 16 13.43 -12.63 -6.52
N LEU A 17 13.78 -12.23 -7.76
CA LEU A 17 14.58 -13.05 -8.68
C LEU A 17 15.40 -12.18 -9.66
N ALA A 18 16.63 -11.79 -9.27
CA ALA A 18 17.88 -11.97 -10.04
C ALA A 18 18.95 -10.90 -9.72
N VAL A 19 20.06 -11.30 -9.07
CA VAL A 19 21.41 -11.21 -9.65
C VAL A 19 22.26 -12.37 -9.10
N HIS A 20 22.40 -13.42 -9.92
CA HIS A 20 23.55 -14.33 -9.87
C HIS A 20 24.17 -14.29 -11.27
N ALA A 21 25.17 -13.42 -11.46
CA ALA A 21 26.07 -13.44 -12.60
C ALA A 21 27.38 -12.70 -12.27
N SER A 22 28.24 -13.40 -11.51
CA SER A 22 29.71 -13.45 -11.64
C SER A 22 30.45 -12.31 -12.37
N ALA A 23 31.30 -11.56 -11.65
CA ALA A 23 32.76 -11.52 -11.84
C ALA A 23 33.49 -10.43 -10.99
N MET A 24 34.31 -10.90 -10.03
CA MET A 24 35.56 -10.31 -9.46
C MET A 24 35.43 -9.06 -8.57
N THR A 25 35.97 -8.99 -7.35
CA THR A 25 37.30 -9.41 -6.88
C THR A 25 37.33 -9.92 -5.43
N GLU A 26 38.31 -10.79 -5.14
CA GLU A 26 38.66 -11.36 -3.83
C GLU A 26 38.82 -10.32 -2.71
N HIS A 27 38.45 -10.72 -1.49
CA HIS A 27 38.47 -10.01 -0.19
C HIS A 27 37.14 -9.41 0.28
N ALA A 28 36.24 -10.26 0.79
CA ALA A 28 35.26 -9.88 1.80
C ALA A 28 34.95 -11.11 2.67
N PHE A 29 35.01 -10.93 3.98
CA PHE A 29 34.82 -11.95 5.02
C PHE A 29 33.32 -12.23 5.25
N PRO A 30 32.97 -13.32 5.94
CA PRO A 30 31.63 -13.89 5.85
C PRO A 30 30.62 -13.15 6.73
N ASP A 31 29.56 -12.65 6.08
CA ASP A 31 28.27 -12.40 6.72
C ASP A 31 27.88 -13.62 7.56
N SER A 32 27.35 -13.40 8.77
CA SER A 32 26.89 -14.49 9.61
C SER A 32 25.71 -15.21 8.96
N ILE A 33 26.03 -16.20 8.14
CA ILE A 33 25.14 -17.21 7.61
C ILE A 33 25.84 -18.53 7.88
N ALA A 34 25.19 -19.42 8.63
CA ALA A 34 25.44 -20.86 8.49
C ALA A 34 25.60 -21.13 6.99
N SER A 35 26.81 -21.51 6.54
CA SER A 35 27.32 -21.27 5.17
C SER A 35 26.24 -21.26 4.06
N HIS A 36 26.36 -20.39 3.05
CA HIS A 36 25.42 -20.30 1.92
C HIS A 36 25.06 -21.67 1.28
N ASP A 37 25.94 -22.67 1.37
CA ASP A 37 25.65 -24.06 0.97
C ASP A 37 24.69 -24.81 1.93
N GLU A 38 24.68 -24.52 3.23
CA GLU A 38 23.83 -25.14 4.24
C GLU A 38 22.40 -24.57 4.28
N ILE A 39 22.19 -23.27 4.08
CA ILE A 39 20.84 -22.70 3.97
C ILE A 39 20.18 -23.07 2.64
N VAL A 40 20.94 -23.09 1.53
CA VAL A 40 20.43 -23.62 0.26
C VAL A 40 20.13 -25.12 0.39
N MET A 41 20.96 -25.90 1.10
CA MET A 41 20.68 -27.31 1.36
C MET A 41 19.55 -27.55 2.37
N GLN A 42 19.33 -26.68 3.36
CA GLN A 42 18.21 -26.76 4.31
C GLN A 42 16.89 -26.33 3.67
N GLN A 43 16.89 -25.25 2.88
CA GLN A 43 15.71 -24.84 2.10
C GLN A 43 15.40 -25.82 0.96
N LEU A 44 16.43 -26.44 0.36
CA LEU A 44 16.26 -27.54 -0.59
C LEU A 44 15.81 -28.82 0.12
N ALA A 45 16.30 -29.11 1.32
CA ALA A 45 15.86 -30.26 2.13
C ALA A 45 14.43 -30.09 2.64
N GLU A 46 14.00 -28.89 3.04
CA GLU A 46 12.61 -28.57 3.39
C GLU A 46 11.69 -28.68 2.16
N LYS A 47 12.10 -28.11 1.02
CA LYS A 47 11.35 -28.24 -0.24
C LYS A 47 11.29 -29.68 -0.75
N MET A 48 12.35 -30.47 -0.56
CA MET A 48 12.37 -31.91 -0.87
C MET A 48 11.57 -32.74 0.14
N PHE A 49 11.55 -32.35 1.42
CA PHE A 49 10.80 -33.01 2.49
C PHE A 49 9.29 -32.88 2.30
N VAL A 50 8.82 -31.69 1.90
CA VAL A 50 7.41 -31.44 1.58
C VAL A 50 6.95 -32.18 0.32
N GLN A 51 7.88 -32.59 -0.56
CA GLN A 51 7.60 -33.41 -1.74
C GLN A 51 7.61 -34.94 -1.49
N LEU A 52 7.98 -35.40 -0.29
CA LEU A 52 7.92 -36.82 0.05
C LEU A 52 6.47 -37.30 0.29
N PRO A 53 6.15 -38.58 0.01
CA PRO A 53 4.87 -39.16 0.42
C PRO A 53 4.64 -39.05 1.94
N GLN A 54 3.40 -38.78 2.35
CA GLN A 54 3.01 -38.50 3.74
C GLN A 54 3.46 -39.58 4.76
N GLU A 55 3.54 -40.85 4.34
CA GLU A 55 4.07 -41.94 5.17
C GLU A 55 5.59 -41.83 5.42
N GLN A 56 6.37 -41.27 4.50
CA GLN A 56 7.81 -41.05 4.65
C GLN A 56 8.08 -39.81 5.51
N GLN A 57 7.27 -38.76 5.37
CA GLN A 57 7.29 -37.59 6.27
C GLN A 57 7.00 -38.00 7.72
N LEU A 58 5.98 -38.83 7.94
CA LEU A 58 5.64 -39.39 9.25
C LEU A 58 6.69 -40.38 9.77
N GLY A 59 7.39 -41.08 8.88
CA GLY A 59 8.52 -41.95 9.23
C GLY A 59 9.73 -41.17 9.76
N ILE A 60 10.05 -40.03 9.15
CA ILE A 60 11.15 -39.14 9.56
C ILE A 60 10.80 -38.40 10.86
N ALA A 61 9.55 -37.92 11.00
CA ALA A 61 9.06 -37.30 12.24
C ALA A 61 9.01 -38.28 13.43
N ARG A 62 8.69 -39.56 13.19
CA ARG A 62 8.71 -40.62 14.22
C ARG A 62 10.11 -41.11 14.57
N GLN A 63 11.13 -40.75 13.80
CA GLN A 63 12.54 -41.04 14.07
C GLN A 63 13.31 -39.82 14.60
N GLY A 64 12.62 -38.72 14.92
CA GLY A 64 13.18 -37.58 15.67
C GLY A 64 13.55 -36.34 14.85
N GLY A 65 13.40 -36.36 13.51
CA GLY A 65 13.75 -35.21 12.65
C GLY A 65 15.21 -34.73 12.83
N ILE A 66 15.63 -33.74 12.04
CA ILE A 66 16.98 -33.15 12.17
C ILE A 66 16.92 -32.13 13.32
N GLY A 67 17.58 -32.43 14.44
CA GLY A 67 17.94 -31.41 15.46
C GLY A 67 17.18 -31.41 16.79
N SER A 68 16.22 -32.32 17.06
CA SER A 68 15.49 -32.29 18.34
C SER A 68 15.98 -33.32 19.35
N ALA A 69 16.51 -32.84 20.48
CA ALA A 69 16.49 -33.58 21.75
C ALA A 69 15.32 -33.05 22.59
N PRO A 70 14.45 -33.91 23.16
CA PRO A 70 13.33 -33.46 23.97
C PRO A 70 13.75 -33.35 25.44
N PHE A 71 13.49 -32.21 26.09
CA PHE A 71 13.36 -32.15 27.55
C PHE A 71 12.06 -31.44 27.92
N ALA A 72 11.35 -32.04 28.86
CA ALA A 72 9.91 -31.88 29.06
C ALA A 72 9.53 -30.59 29.80
N GLU A 73 8.77 -29.73 29.12
CA GLU A 73 8.13 -28.51 29.66
C GLU A 73 6.98 -28.75 30.66
N GLN A 74 6.55 -30.00 30.91
CA GLN A 74 5.28 -30.26 31.60
C GLN A 74 5.34 -30.52 33.12
N LEU A 75 6.38 -30.08 33.85
CA LEU A 75 6.45 -30.32 35.30
C LEU A 75 6.39 -29.08 36.23
N PHE A 76 6.32 -27.84 35.73
CA PHE A 76 6.34 -26.66 36.60
C PHE A 76 5.36 -25.53 36.24
N HIS A 77 4.20 -25.85 35.69
CA HIS A 77 3.06 -24.90 35.73
C HIS A 77 2.42 -24.86 37.13
N GLY A 78 3.09 -24.17 38.04
CA GLY A 78 2.45 -23.46 39.13
C GLY A 78 2.32 -21.99 38.73
N THR A 79 1.12 -21.42 38.85
CA THR A 79 0.80 -20.01 38.58
C THR A 79 1.90 -19.04 39.03
N GLN A 80 2.47 -18.29 38.08
CA GLN A 80 3.39 -17.18 38.35
C GLN A 80 2.69 -16.13 39.24
N PRO A 81 3.27 -15.73 40.38
CA PRO A 81 2.79 -14.58 41.13
C PRO A 81 2.99 -13.32 40.29
N LYS A 82 2.00 -12.43 40.33
CA LYS A 82 2.07 -11.07 39.79
C LYS A 82 3.30 -10.39 40.41
N ALA A 83 4.22 -9.84 39.60
CA ALA A 83 5.33 -9.05 40.11
C ALA A 83 4.79 -7.95 41.04
N PRO A 84 5.30 -7.80 42.28
CA PRO A 84 4.82 -6.79 43.21
C PRO A 84 5.01 -5.39 42.62
N GLU A 85 4.04 -4.50 42.81
CA GLU A 85 4.25 -3.06 42.58
C GLU A 85 5.37 -2.60 43.53
N VAL A 86 6.55 -2.33 42.96
CA VAL A 86 7.73 -1.88 43.70
C VAL A 86 7.57 -0.39 44.00
N ASP A 87 7.75 -0.01 45.26
CA ASP A 87 7.77 1.40 45.68
C ASP A 87 8.96 2.12 45.00
N PRO A 88 8.75 3.24 44.28
CA PRO A 88 9.82 3.98 43.62
C PRO A 88 10.88 4.56 44.57
N GLU A 89 10.65 4.54 45.90
CA GLU A 89 11.63 4.95 46.92
C GLU A 89 12.25 3.78 47.72
N ILE A 90 12.11 2.53 47.29
CA ILE A 90 12.70 1.38 48.00
C ILE A 90 14.25 1.45 47.96
N SER A 91 14.91 1.18 49.10
CA SER A 91 16.37 1.06 49.15
C SER A 91 16.84 -0.20 48.41
N ALA A 92 18.06 -0.23 47.86
CA ALA A 92 18.60 -1.43 47.21
C ALA A 92 18.63 -2.61 48.19
N SER A 93 18.87 -2.34 49.49
CA SER A 93 18.86 -3.36 50.55
C SER A 93 17.47 -3.96 50.83
N ASP A 94 16.41 -3.17 50.69
CA ASP A 94 15.04 -3.64 50.85
C ASP A 94 14.52 -4.28 49.56
N TYR A 95 15.01 -3.84 48.40
CA TYR A 95 14.74 -4.46 47.11
C TYR A 95 15.38 -5.85 47.00
N LEU A 96 16.62 -6.05 47.48
CA LEU A 96 17.27 -7.37 47.54
C LEU A 96 16.41 -8.41 48.27
N LYS A 97 15.77 -8.02 49.38
CA LYS A 97 14.89 -8.91 50.17
C LYS A 97 13.61 -9.30 49.43
N LEU A 98 13.22 -8.55 48.38
CA LEU A 98 12.05 -8.86 47.56
C LEU A 98 12.37 -9.83 46.41
N ILE A 99 13.60 -9.76 45.88
CA ILE A 99 14.00 -10.52 44.69
C ILE A 99 14.73 -11.83 45.00
N VAL A 100 15.33 -11.96 46.20
CA VAL A 100 15.93 -13.23 46.67
C VAL A 100 14.92 -14.01 47.49
N SER A 101 14.45 -15.14 46.95
CA SER A 101 13.54 -16.05 47.65
C SER A 101 14.26 -16.84 48.76
N ASP A 102 13.51 -17.36 49.75
CA ASP A 102 14.06 -18.25 50.78
C ASP A 102 14.71 -19.51 50.15
N GLU A 103 14.20 -19.98 49.00
CA GLU A 103 14.74 -21.13 48.28
C GLU A 103 16.05 -20.78 47.55
N LEU A 104 16.14 -19.60 46.93
CA LEU A 104 17.39 -19.09 46.35
C LEU A 104 18.44 -18.89 47.44
N ALA A 105 18.09 -18.23 48.54
CA ALA A 105 18.97 -17.94 49.67
C ALA A 105 19.68 -19.18 50.23
N LEU A 106 19.03 -20.35 50.19
CA LEU A 106 19.59 -21.64 50.64
C LEU A 106 20.56 -22.27 49.63
N ARG A 107 20.51 -21.88 48.35
CA ARG A 107 21.37 -22.38 47.27
C ARG A 107 22.59 -21.49 47.04
N LEU A 108 22.51 -20.21 47.40
CA LEU A 108 23.60 -19.26 47.25
C LEU A 108 24.81 -19.63 48.10
N SER A 109 26.00 -19.57 47.49
CA SER A 109 27.27 -19.70 48.20
C SER A 109 27.59 -18.46 49.04
N GLU A 110 28.58 -18.55 49.91
CA GLU A 110 29.05 -17.42 50.71
C GLU A 110 29.60 -16.30 49.80
N GLU A 111 30.27 -16.70 48.72
CA GLU A 111 30.80 -15.85 47.67
C GLU A 111 29.69 -15.11 46.91
N GLN A 112 28.64 -15.82 46.49
CA GLN A 112 27.48 -15.24 45.82
C GLN A 112 26.73 -14.24 46.71
N TRP A 113 26.63 -14.53 48.01
CA TRP A 113 26.08 -13.59 48.99
C TRP A 113 26.94 -12.33 49.15
N ASN A 114 28.27 -12.43 49.05
CA ASN A 114 29.16 -11.28 49.12
C ASN A 114 28.98 -10.35 47.90
N ILE A 115 28.77 -10.91 46.71
CA ILE A 115 28.48 -10.16 45.48
C ILE A 115 27.18 -9.36 45.61
N LEU A 116 26.06 -10.00 45.99
CA LEU A 116 24.77 -9.31 46.14
C LEU A 116 24.81 -8.18 47.17
N ASN A 117 25.43 -8.43 48.32
CA ASN A 117 25.52 -7.43 49.39
C ASN A 117 26.41 -6.23 48.98
N ALA A 118 27.50 -6.47 48.26
CA ALA A 118 28.37 -5.41 47.78
C ALA A 118 27.64 -4.50 46.77
N ILE A 119 26.91 -5.08 45.82
CA ILE A 119 26.11 -4.32 44.84
C ILE A 119 25.09 -3.44 45.54
N VAL A 120 24.37 -3.99 46.52
CA VAL A 120 23.41 -3.23 47.35
C VAL A 120 24.09 -2.04 48.03
N GLU A 121 25.25 -2.24 48.67
CA GLU A 121 25.99 -1.17 49.33
C GLU A 121 26.43 -0.08 48.34
N SER A 122 26.84 -0.47 47.13
CA SER A 122 27.22 0.45 46.06
C SER A 122 26.04 1.30 45.58
N LEU A 123 24.89 0.68 45.32
CA LEU A 123 23.67 1.36 44.86
C LEU A 123 23.10 2.28 45.94
N ASP A 124 23.02 1.82 47.21
CA ASP A 124 22.56 2.65 48.34
C ASP A 124 23.52 3.85 48.59
N SER A 125 24.78 3.75 48.14
CA SER A 125 25.74 4.86 48.15
C SER A 125 25.71 5.76 46.90
N GLY A 126 24.79 5.50 45.96
CA GLY A 126 24.61 6.28 44.73
C GLY A 126 25.70 6.06 43.68
N LYS A 127 26.43 4.93 43.74
CA LYS A 127 27.41 4.56 42.72
C LYS A 127 26.73 3.82 41.58
N MET A 128 27.20 4.05 40.35
CA MET A 128 26.85 3.19 39.22
C MET A 128 27.59 1.86 39.34
N VAL A 129 26.91 0.78 38.97
CA VAL A 129 27.41 -0.59 39.03
C VAL A 129 27.48 -1.14 37.59
N PRO A 130 28.58 -1.78 37.16
CA PRO A 130 28.66 -2.40 35.84
C PRO A 130 27.77 -3.64 35.73
N HIS A 131 27.39 -4.03 34.51
CA HIS A 131 26.76 -5.33 34.24
C HIS A 131 27.83 -6.43 34.12
N MET A 132 27.40 -7.68 34.33
CA MET A 132 28.28 -8.84 34.47
C MET A 132 27.81 -9.99 33.56
N CYS A 133 28.70 -10.56 32.75
CA CYS A 133 28.39 -11.76 31.97
C CYS A 133 28.58 -13.02 32.81
N PHE A 134 27.59 -13.92 32.78
CA PHE A 134 27.62 -15.15 33.56
C PHE A 134 27.99 -16.38 32.73
N SER A 135 28.68 -17.33 33.35
CA SER A 135 28.94 -18.64 32.78
C SER A 135 27.63 -19.44 32.63
N PRO A 136 27.51 -20.33 31.62
CA PRO A 136 26.27 -21.08 31.36
C PRO A 136 25.78 -21.95 32.52
N ASP A 137 26.68 -22.33 33.44
CA ASP A 137 26.37 -23.18 34.60
C ASP A 137 25.93 -22.36 35.84
N THR A 138 25.90 -21.03 35.75
CA THR A 138 25.49 -20.14 36.85
C THR A 138 24.00 -20.30 37.15
N ASP A 139 23.62 -20.32 38.43
CA ASP A 139 22.22 -20.38 38.87
C ASP A 139 21.42 -19.20 38.29
N PRO A 140 20.40 -19.44 37.44
CA PRO A 140 19.70 -18.35 36.76
C PRO A 140 19.00 -17.37 37.71
N GLU A 141 18.51 -17.86 38.85
CA GLU A 141 17.86 -17.01 39.86
C GLU A 141 18.88 -16.11 40.59
N TYR A 142 20.14 -16.54 40.70
CA TYR A 142 21.23 -15.73 41.24
C TYR A 142 21.66 -14.64 40.25
N ALA A 143 21.90 -15.00 38.99
CA ALA A 143 22.24 -14.05 37.92
C ALA A 143 21.17 -12.95 37.80
N TYR A 144 19.90 -13.32 37.96
CA TYR A 144 18.80 -12.37 38.05
C TYR A 144 18.88 -11.44 39.25
N ALA A 145 19.11 -11.97 40.45
CA ALA A 145 19.16 -11.14 41.65
C ALA A 145 20.27 -10.08 41.54
N VAL A 146 21.40 -10.43 40.93
CA VAL A 146 22.49 -9.51 40.61
C VAL A 146 22.03 -8.42 39.62
N ASN A 147 21.40 -8.81 38.50
CA ASN A 147 21.02 -7.85 37.46
C ASN A 147 19.86 -6.94 37.86
N GLN A 148 18.86 -7.43 38.60
CA GLN A 148 17.78 -6.58 39.10
C GLN A 148 18.26 -5.50 40.05
N LEU A 149 19.28 -5.81 40.86
CA LEU A 149 19.91 -4.78 41.67
C LEU A 149 20.52 -3.70 40.78
N ILE A 150 21.26 -4.08 39.73
CA ILE A 150 21.91 -3.14 38.82
C ILE A 150 20.89 -2.31 38.01
N GLU A 151 19.77 -2.92 37.61
CA GLU A 151 18.71 -2.29 36.80
C GLU A 151 17.72 -1.44 37.62
N PHE A 152 17.79 -1.44 38.96
CA PHE A 152 16.93 -0.63 39.82
C PHE A 152 17.39 0.85 39.83
N PRO A 153 16.55 1.87 39.50
CA PRO A 153 15.09 1.90 39.26
C PRO A 153 14.69 2.21 37.79
N PHE A 154 15.30 1.59 36.79
CA PHE A 154 15.01 1.86 35.37
C PHE A 154 13.88 0.95 34.84
N GLN A 155 12.78 1.57 34.38
CA GLN A 155 11.68 0.89 33.71
C GLN A 155 11.97 0.83 32.20
N VAL A 156 12.48 -0.31 31.71
CA VAL A 156 13.06 -0.42 30.36
C VAL A 156 12.03 -0.85 29.31
N ARG A 157 11.93 -0.10 28.20
CA ARG A 157 11.47 -0.56 26.87
C ARG A 157 12.68 -0.43 25.93
N PHE A 158 13.09 -1.53 25.29
CA PHE A 158 14.36 -1.68 24.56
C PHE A 158 15.60 -1.38 25.44
N GLN A 159 16.46 -2.38 25.57
CA GLN A 159 17.43 -2.51 26.67
C GLN A 159 18.71 -1.68 26.42
N GLN A 160 18.59 -0.36 26.34
CA GLN A 160 19.70 0.58 26.14
C GLN A 160 19.88 1.53 27.33
N THR A 161 21.13 1.88 27.62
CA THR A 161 21.50 3.00 28.50
C THR A 161 22.06 4.17 27.67
N GLY A 162 22.80 5.09 28.29
CA GLY A 162 23.48 6.16 27.57
C GLY A 162 24.62 5.63 26.70
N ARG A 163 24.72 6.14 25.47
CA ARG A 163 25.86 5.98 24.57
C ARG A 163 27.09 6.81 25.00
N TRP A 164 28.19 6.67 24.25
CA TRP A 164 29.34 7.57 24.40
C TRP A 164 28.95 9.01 24.10
N SER A 165 29.11 9.89 25.08
CA SER A 165 28.82 11.33 24.95
C SER A 165 30.09 12.14 24.66
N SER A 166 31.24 11.55 24.94
CA SER A 166 32.55 12.08 24.59
C SER A 166 33.62 11.00 24.47
N THR A 167 34.53 11.16 23.51
CA THR A 167 35.69 10.26 23.31
C THR A 167 37.00 11.07 23.27
N ALA A 168 38.15 10.40 23.37
CA ALA A 168 39.45 11.03 23.20
C ALA A 168 39.65 11.64 21.80
N THR A 169 39.00 11.06 20.78
CA THR A 169 39.13 11.48 19.38
C THR A 169 38.13 12.58 19.02
N ASP A 170 36.84 12.37 19.32
CA ASP A 170 35.76 13.23 18.84
C ASP A 170 35.47 14.41 19.78
N GLY A 171 36.01 14.36 21.01
CA GLY A 171 35.65 15.31 22.05
C GLY A 171 34.23 15.03 22.55
N GLY A 172 33.53 16.04 23.07
CA GLY A 172 32.16 15.87 23.58
C GLY A 172 31.09 16.47 22.67
N GLY A 173 29.84 16.10 22.94
CA GLY A 173 28.67 16.62 22.21
C GLY A 173 28.08 15.64 21.19
N LEU A 174 28.48 14.37 21.26
CA LEU A 174 27.95 13.32 20.41
C LEU A 174 26.47 13.05 20.76
N SER A 175 25.61 13.04 19.75
CA SER A 175 24.19 12.68 19.79
C SER A 175 23.93 11.27 19.26
N GLN A 176 22.74 10.76 19.56
CA GLN A 176 22.20 9.54 18.96
C GLN A 176 22.36 9.57 17.42
N GLY A 177 22.69 8.44 16.81
CA GLY A 177 22.97 8.36 15.36
C GLY A 177 24.38 8.85 14.96
N ASP A 178 25.05 9.66 15.79
CA ASP A 178 26.37 10.20 15.42
C ASP A 178 27.43 9.08 15.32
N PRO A 179 28.24 9.09 14.24
CA PRO A 179 29.44 8.27 14.14
C PRO A 179 30.38 8.51 15.33
N THR A 180 30.99 7.45 15.86
CA THR A 180 31.86 7.56 17.05
C THR A 180 33.19 6.85 16.85
N THR A 181 34.30 7.52 17.17
CA THR A 181 35.63 6.91 17.17
C THR A 181 36.07 6.57 18.60
N LEU A 182 36.27 5.29 18.87
CA LEU A 182 36.76 4.78 20.16
C LEU A 182 38.19 4.29 20.04
N THR A 183 39.05 4.76 20.96
CA THR A 183 40.39 4.16 21.12
C THR A 183 40.34 3.01 22.13
N TYR A 184 41.13 1.95 21.93
CA TYR A 184 41.26 0.87 22.90
C TYR A 184 42.71 0.50 23.19
N SER A 185 43.01 0.12 24.44
CA SER A 185 44.35 -0.28 24.88
C SER A 185 44.33 -1.53 25.78
N PHE A 186 45.45 -2.24 25.83
CA PHE A 186 45.65 -3.39 26.72
C PHE A 186 46.41 -2.98 27.97
N VAL A 187 45.79 -3.12 29.13
CA VAL A 187 46.35 -2.67 30.41
C VAL A 187 47.56 -3.52 30.81
N PRO A 188 48.71 -2.90 31.17
CA PRO A 188 49.91 -3.65 31.55
C PRO A 188 49.70 -4.43 32.86
N ASP A 189 50.33 -5.61 32.95
CA ASP A 189 50.37 -6.37 34.20
C ASP A 189 50.90 -5.52 35.37
N GLY A 190 50.28 -5.67 36.54
CA GLY A 190 50.62 -4.90 37.75
C GLY A 190 49.82 -3.61 37.92
N THR A 191 49.07 -3.16 36.91
CA THR A 191 48.16 -2.02 37.01
C THR A 191 47.00 -2.35 37.95
N PHE A 192 46.66 -1.46 38.88
CA PHE A 192 45.63 -1.76 39.89
C PHE A 192 44.22 -1.61 39.31
N VAL A 193 43.41 -2.67 39.46
CA VAL A 193 41.98 -2.72 39.19
C VAL A 193 41.24 -2.50 40.51
N PRO A 194 40.58 -1.35 40.70
CA PRO A 194 39.92 -1.03 41.97
C PRO A 194 38.64 -1.84 42.15
N ASP A 195 38.25 -2.02 43.41
CA ASP A 195 36.99 -2.65 43.77
C ASP A 195 35.85 -1.69 43.44
N LEU A 196 34.99 -2.09 42.50
CA LEU A 196 33.80 -1.35 42.13
C LEU A 196 32.67 -1.50 43.16
N GLY A 197 32.89 -2.29 44.22
CA GLY A 197 31.86 -2.63 45.20
C GLY A 197 30.83 -3.58 44.60
N ILE A 198 31.27 -4.49 43.73
CA ILE A 198 30.44 -5.55 43.11
C ILE A 198 30.75 -6.93 43.68
N GLY A 199 31.58 -6.99 44.72
CA GLY A 199 31.93 -8.21 45.42
C GLY A 199 32.84 -9.17 44.66
N LEU A 200 33.28 -8.85 43.44
CA LEU A 200 34.33 -9.58 42.71
C LEU A 200 35.75 -9.30 43.25
N GLY A 201 35.88 -8.27 44.11
CA GLY A 201 37.12 -7.89 44.75
C GLY A 201 37.93 -6.86 43.95
N SER A 202 39.22 -6.74 44.29
CA SER A 202 40.19 -5.90 43.58
C SER A 202 41.52 -6.62 43.46
N GLY A 203 42.30 -6.24 42.45
CA GLY A 203 43.56 -6.91 42.16
C GLY A 203 44.45 -6.09 41.24
N ASN A 204 45.66 -6.58 41.02
CA ASN A 204 46.50 -6.05 39.94
C ASN A 204 46.18 -6.82 38.66
N SER A 205 46.19 -6.12 37.52
CA SER A 205 46.00 -6.74 36.21
C SER A 205 47.06 -7.83 35.99
N GLN A 206 46.61 -8.95 35.43
CA GLN A 206 47.39 -10.11 35.04
C GLN A 206 47.10 -10.50 33.58
N LEU A 207 46.53 -9.58 32.78
CA LEU A 207 46.08 -9.82 31.42
C LEU A 207 47.17 -10.47 30.55
N PHE A 208 48.37 -9.88 30.52
CA PHE A 208 49.45 -10.39 29.69
C PHE A 208 49.96 -11.71 30.22
N ALA A 209 50.17 -11.84 31.54
CA ALA A 209 50.59 -13.10 32.15
C ALA A 209 49.60 -14.25 31.89
N TRP A 210 48.30 -13.98 32.03
CA TRP A 210 47.24 -14.96 31.85
C TRP A 210 47.08 -15.37 30.38
N LEU A 211 46.85 -14.42 29.46
CA LEU A 211 46.62 -14.75 28.06
C LEU A 211 47.89 -15.28 27.38
N ASN A 212 49.08 -14.80 27.73
CA ASN A 212 50.30 -15.46 27.27
C ASN A 212 50.41 -16.90 27.81
N GLY A 213 49.88 -17.19 29.00
CA GLY A 213 49.79 -18.55 29.51
C GLY A 213 48.90 -19.45 28.65
N VAL A 214 47.72 -18.96 28.24
CA VAL A 214 46.77 -19.70 27.39
C VAL A 214 47.30 -19.90 25.96
N TYR A 215 47.92 -18.86 25.39
CA TYR A 215 48.36 -18.81 23.98
C TYR A 215 49.87 -19.07 23.81
N GLY A 216 50.50 -19.80 24.73
CA GLY A 216 51.87 -20.30 24.58
C GLY A 216 52.95 -19.22 24.46
N GLY A 217 52.74 -18.05 25.07
CA GLY A 217 53.64 -16.90 25.05
C GLY A 217 53.44 -15.94 23.88
N ASN A 218 52.41 -16.15 23.05
CA ASN A 218 52.17 -15.34 21.86
C ASN A 218 51.20 -14.19 22.15
N THR A 219 51.74 -13.01 22.46
CA THR A 219 50.94 -11.81 22.74
C THR A 219 50.12 -11.35 21.54
N GLN A 220 50.73 -11.33 20.36
CA GLN A 220 50.04 -10.89 19.14
C GLN A 220 48.81 -11.75 18.85
N GLN A 221 48.92 -13.07 19.05
CA GLN A 221 47.82 -13.99 18.72
C GLN A 221 46.53 -13.69 19.48
N TRP A 222 46.60 -13.37 20.78
CA TRP A 222 45.39 -13.06 21.53
C TRP A 222 44.94 -11.61 21.32
N GLN A 223 45.86 -10.68 21.06
CA GLN A 223 45.51 -9.30 20.68
C GLN A 223 44.76 -9.26 19.34
N ASP A 224 45.17 -10.08 18.36
CA ASP A 224 44.50 -10.25 17.08
C ASP A 224 43.04 -10.73 17.25
N LEU A 225 42.73 -11.48 18.32
CA LEU A 225 41.35 -11.89 18.61
C LEU A 225 40.48 -10.71 19.06
N PHE A 226 41.03 -9.79 19.84
CA PHE A 226 40.34 -8.55 20.22
C PHE A 226 40.19 -7.61 19.01
N HIS A 227 41.22 -7.49 18.17
CA HIS A 227 41.14 -6.73 16.92
C HIS A 227 39.97 -7.23 16.05
N GLN A 228 39.85 -8.55 15.87
CA GLN A 228 38.73 -9.15 15.13
C GLN A 228 37.33 -8.90 15.74
N ILE A 229 37.24 -8.55 17.03
CA ILE A 229 35.96 -8.22 17.67
C ILE A 229 35.60 -6.78 17.36
N PHE A 230 36.56 -5.87 17.49
CA PHE A 230 36.39 -4.46 17.15
C PHE A 230 36.14 -4.27 15.65
N ASP A 231 36.90 -4.95 14.78
CA ASP A 231 36.65 -4.99 13.34
C ASP A 231 35.21 -5.46 13.04
N ARG A 232 34.69 -6.42 13.81
CA ARG A 232 33.33 -6.94 13.61
C ARG A 232 32.25 -5.97 14.08
N TRP A 233 32.48 -5.22 15.16
CA TRP A 233 31.56 -4.16 15.56
C TRP A 233 31.58 -3.00 14.55
N GLU A 234 32.76 -2.58 14.09
CA GLU A 234 32.92 -1.53 13.06
C GLU A 234 32.26 -1.88 11.73
N GLU A 235 32.26 -3.16 11.35
CA GLU A 235 31.55 -3.63 10.16
C GLU A 235 30.02 -3.55 10.29
N LEU A 236 29.48 -3.54 11.51
CA LEU A 236 28.05 -3.69 11.75
C LEU A 236 27.34 -2.38 12.11
N ILE A 237 28.06 -1.44 12.71
CA ILE A 237 27.54 -0.19 13.28
C ILE A 237 28.59 0.91 13.11
N ASN A 238 28.20 2.18 13.18
CA ASN A 238 29.13 3.29 12.93
C ASN A 238 30.04 3.65 14.12
N VAL A 239 30.81 2.67 14.57
CA VAL A 239 31.85 2.85 15.57
C VAL A 239 33.20 2.48 14.97
N THR A 240 34.08 3.47 14.82
CA THR A 240 35.45 3.26 14.36
C THR A 240 36.35 2.92 15.55
N TYR A 241 37.12 1.84 15.47
CA TYR A 241 38.04 1.46 16.54
C TYR A 241 39.50 1.74 16.19
N VAL A 242 40.21 2.41 17.10
CA VAL A 242 41.61 2.75 16.93
C VAL A 242 42.43 2.13 18.05
N PHE A 243 43.32 1.20 17.68
CA PHE A 243 44.24 0.62 18.66
C PHE A 243 45.25 1.65 19.17
N GLU A 244 45.23 1.90 20.47
CA GLU A 244 46.26 2.67 21.18
C GLU A 244 47.31 1.69 21.76
N PRO A 245 48.52 1.62 21.18
CA PRO A 245 49.55 0.69 21.64
C PRO A 245 50.14 1.04 23.01
N ASN A 246 49.90 2.25 23.51
CA ASN A 246 50.34 2.68 24.82
C ASN A 246 49.25 2.51 25.88
N ASP A 247 49.66 2.21 27.10
CA ASP A 247 48.82 2.37 28.27
C ASP A 247 49.73 2.79 29.43
N ASP A 248 49.34 3.86 30.12
CA ASP A 248 50.18 4.49 31.15
C ASP A 248 50.18 3.75 32.50
N GLY A 249 49.42 2.65 32.61
CA GLY A 249 49.29 1.88 33.84
C GLY A 249 48.63 2.65 34.98
N SER A 250 47.89 3.73 34.67
CA SER A 250 46.95 4.33 35.61
C SER A 250 45.90 3.30 36.01
N ASN A 251 45.38 3.38 37.23
CA ASN A 251 44.34 2.47 37.70
C ASN A 251 43.18 2.44 36.67
N THR A 252 42.56 1.28 36.48
CA THR A 252 41.31 1.25 35.70
C THR A 252 40.23 2.05 36.44
N ASN A 253 39.18 2.46 35.73
CA ASN A 253 38.09 3.26 36.28
C ASN A 253 38.54 4.64 36.85
N SER A 254 39.66 5.20 36.34
CA SER A 254 40.30 6.39 36.94
C SER A 254 40.57 7.57 35.99
N GLY A 255 40.14 7.50 34.73
CA GLY A 255 40.06 8.66 33.84
C GLY A 255 39.88 8.33 32.36
N ASN A 256 39.30 9.27 31.61
CA ASN A 256 39.01 9.17 30.18
C ASN A 256 40.24 8.79 29.33
N GLY A 257 40.00 8.28 28.13
CA GLY A 257 41.03 8.04 27.12
C GLY A 257 41.86 9.29 26.80
N VAL A 258 43.12 9.07 26.42
CA VAL A 258 44.06 10.12 26.04
C VAL A 258 44.92 9.63 24.87
N LEU A 259 44.75 10.26 23.71
CA LEU A 259 45.49 9.92 22.49
C LEU A 259 47.01 9.87 22.73
N GLY A 260 47.65 8.78 22.30
CA GLY A 260 49.07 8.50 22.47
C GLY A 260 49.48 8.07 23.88
N VAL A 261 48.53 7.84 24.79
CA VAL A 261 48.79 7.52 26.21
C VAL A 261 48.01 6.30 26.68
N ARG A 262 46.68 6.28 26.51
CA ARG A 262 45.79 5.17 26.87
C ARG A 262 44.47 5.27 26.10
N GLY A 263 43.83 4.13 25.83
CA GLY A 263 42.55 4.06 25.13
C GLY A 263 41.38 4.64 25.93
N ASP A 264 40.28 4.91 25.22
CA ASP A 264 38.96 5.16 25.80
C ASP A 264 38.44 3.89 26.48
N LEU A 265 38.62 2.74 25.84
CA LEU A 265 38.28 1.41 26.36
C LEU A 265 39.57 0.71 26.79
N ARG A 266 39.71 0.30 28.05
CA ARG A 266 40.92 -0.39 28.51
C ARG A 266 40.60 -1.82 28.94
N ILE A 267 41.32 -2.77 28.38
CA ILE A 267 41.13 -4.19 28.66
C ILE A 267 42.12 -4.63 29.74
N ALA A 268 41.61 -5.20 30.84
CA ALA A 268 42.40 -5.77 31.91
C ALA A 268 41.84 -7.14 32.35
N ALA A 269 42.57 -7.84 33.21
CA ALA A 269 42.09 -9.09 33.80
C ALA A 269 42.68 -9.27 35.19
N PHE A 270 41.92 -9.76 36.15
CA PHE A 270 42.45 -10.20 37.45
C PHE A 270 41.63 -11.41 37.94
N ASP A 271 42.21 -12.21 38.84
CA ASP A 271 41.55 -13.37 39.44
C ASP A 271 40.42 -12.90 40.38
N PHE A 272 39.16 -13.17 40.03
CA PHE A 272 37.99 -12.76 40.80
C PHE A 272 37.92 -13.55 42.11
N GLN A 273 38.36 -12.89 43.19
CA GLN A 273 38.67 -13.54 44.47
C GLN A 273 37.47 -14.20 45.17
N ASN A 274 36.25 -13.78 44.84
CA ASN A 274 35.01 -14.22 45.46
C ASN A 274 34.02 -14.78 44.42
N ASP A 275 34.54 -15.47 43.41
CA ASP A 275 33.75 -16.00 42.29
C ASP A 275 33.96 -17.52 42.17
N GLY A 276 35.22 -17.94 42.18
CA GLY A 276 35.60 -19.33 42.01
C GLY A 276 36.15 -19.59 40.61
N ASN A 277 35.72 -20.68 39.97
CA ASN A 277 36.06 -20.99 38.59
C ASN A 277 34.77 -21.33 37.86
N GLY A 278 34.42 -20.52 36.87
CA GLY A 278 33.05 -20.35 36.39
C GLY A 278 32.25 -19.47 37.36
N GLY A 279 31.33 -18.67 36.84
CA GLY A 279 30.65 -17.65 37.63
C GLY A 279 30.48 -16.42 36.76
N VAL A 280 31.02 -15.29 37.18
CA VAL A 280 31.14 -14.09 36.36
C VAL A 280 32.40 -14.22 35.50
N LEU A 281 32.21 -14.24 34.18
CA LEU A 281 33.32 -14.44 33.24
C LEU A 281 34.09 -13.15 32.96
N ALA A 282 33.39 -12.02 32.99
CA ALA A 282 33.92 -10.67 32.82
C ALA A 282 32.85 -9.64 33.25
N TYR A 283 33.25 -8.37 33.27
CA TYR A 283 32.34 -7.23 33.33
C TYR A 283 32.89 -6.06 32.49
N ASN A 284 32.00 -5.17 32.08
CA ASN A 284 32.35 -3.93 31.39
C ASN A 284 31.68 -2.72 32.04
N ASN A 285 32.41 -1.62 32.10
CA ASN A 285 31.81 -0.34 32.43
C ASN A 285 31.03 0.22 31.24
N PHE A 286 29.98 0.98 31.53
CA PHE A 286 29.20 1.66 30.50
C PHE A 286 29.99 2.77 29.78
N PRO A 287 29.46 3.29 28.67
CA PRO A 287 30.07 4.38 27.92
C PRO A 287 30.55 5.55 28.78
N ASN A 288 31.60 6.23 28.31
CA ASN A 288 32.37 7.28 29.00
C ASN A 288 33.35 6.77 30.07
N ASP A 289 33.42 5.46 30.28
CA ASP A 289 34.52 4.77 30.96
C ASP A 289 34.94 3.56 30.11
N GLY A 290 34.03 2.61 29.86
CA GLY A 290 34.26 1.53 28.89
C GLY A 290 35.31 0.48 29.26
N ASP A 291 35.97 0.57 30.42
CA ASP A 291 36.97 -0.41 30.85
C ASP A 291 36.34 -1.82 30.96
N MET A 292 37.04 -2.81 30.40
CA MET A 292 36.63 -4.21 30.31
C MET A 292 37.54 -5.08 31.17
N ILE A 293 36.96 -5.85 32.09
CA ILE A 293 37.72 -6.61 33.08
C ILE A 293 37.32 -8.08 33.04
N PHE A 294 38.27 -8.95 32.72
CA PHE A 294 38.08 -10.40 32.67
C PHE A 294 38.44 -11.09 33.99
N ASP A 295 37.74 -12.18 34.30
CA ASP A 295 38.20 -13.14 35.30
C ASP A 295 39.42 -13.91 34.79
N ALA A 296 40.60 -13.56 35.32
CA ALA A 296 41.84 -14.19 34.92
C ALA A 296 41.90 -15.63 35.44
N PHE A 297 42.44 -16.52 34.60
CA PHE A 297 42.63 -17.95 34.89
C PHE A 297 41.37 -18.82 34.96
N ASP A 298 40.18 -18.28 34.70
CA ASP A 298 38.99 -19.10 34.53
C ASP A 298 39.20 -20.14 33.42
N THR A 299 38.96 -21.41 33.76
CA THR A 299 39.15 -22.54 32.85
C THR A 299 38.23 -22.53 31.64
N PHE A 300 37.14 -21.74 31.67
CA PHE A 300 36.26 -21.47 30.54
C PHE A 300 37.06 -21.02 29.30
N TYR A 301 38.08 -20.18 29.50
CA TYR A 301 38.90 -19.61 28.43
C TYR A 301 40.02 -20.54 27.92
N ASN A 302 40.29 -21.65 28.61
CA ASN A 302 41.31 -22.62 28.16
C ASN A 302 40.90 -23.38 26.89
N THR A 303 39.62 -23.32 26.50
CA THR A 303 39.14 -23.91 25.26
C THR A 303 39.28 -22.92 24.10
N THR A 304 40.37 -23.04 23.35
CA THR A 304 40.72 -22.13 22.23
C THR A 304 40.22 -22.63 20.85
N GLY A 305 39.33 -23.61 20.82
CA GLY A 305 38.72 -24.12 19.58
C GLY A 305 37.89 -23.04 18.86
N ASN A 306 37.62 -23.25 17.56
CA ASN A 306 36.83 -22.34 16.73
C ASN A 306 37.32 -20.88 16.79
N ASN A 307 38.64 -20.68 16.66
CA ASN A 307 39.26 -19.35 16.76
C ASN A 307 38.97 -18.65 18.10
N SER A 308 39.09 -19.39 19.21
CA SER A 308 38.81 -18.92 20.57
C SER A 308 37.42 -18.28 20.73
N LEU A 309 36.40 -18.92 20.16
CA LEU A 309 35.02 -18.42 20.14
C LEU A 309 34.52 -17.99 21.53
N ARG A 310 34.89 -18.72 22.58
CA ARG A 310 34.54 -18.41 23.97
C ARG A 310 35.06 -17.04 24.41
N LEU A 311 36.36 -16.79 24.24
CA LEU A 311 36.95 -15.49 24.56
C LEU A 311 36.33 -14.39 23.71
N ARG A 312 36.15 -14.65 22.40
CA ARG A 312 35.63 -13.65 21.47
C ARG A 312 34.18 -13.27 21.76
N ASN A 313 33.32 -14.23 22.09
CA ASN A 313 31.93 -13.93 22.42
C ASN A 313 31.78 -13.25 23.79
N VAL A 314 32.57 -13.63 24.81
CA VAL A 314 32.56 -12.87 26.07
C VAL A 314 33.05 -11.44 25.82
N ALA A 315 34.20 -11.27 25.17
CA ALA A 315 34.72 -9.94 24.87
C ALA A 315 33.77 -9.09 24.00
N ALA A 316 33.10 -9.69 23.01
CA ALA A 316 32.10 -8.99 22.21
C ALA A 316 30.86 -8.59 23.03
N HIS A 317 30.40 -9.47 23.91
CA HIS A 317 29.27 -9.23 24.81
C HIS A 317 29.58 -8.10 25.81
N GLU A 318 30.73 -8.18 26.48
CA GLU A 318 31.18 -7.12 27.38
C GLU A 318 31.33 -5.78 26.65
N HIS A 319 31.85 -5.81 25.43
CA HIS A 319 31.94 -4.60 24.63
C HIS A 319 30.55 -4.06 24.26
N GLY A 320 29.53 -4.91 24.11
CA GLY A 320 28.14 -4.48 23.99
C GLY A 320 27.68 -3.63 25.18
N HIS A 321 28.02 -4.01 26.41
CA HIS A 321 27.83 -3.13 27.57
C HIS A 321 28.64 -1.83 27.45
N GLY A 322 29.88 -1.91 26.98
CA GLY A 322 30.73 -0.76 26.65
C GLY A 322 30.18 0.16 25.55
N LEU A 323 29.20 -0.32 24.77
CA LEU A 323 28.45 0.44 23.77
C LEU A 323 27.10 0.96 24.29
N GLY A 324 26.71 0.62 25.52
CA GLY A 324 25.46 1.06 26.14
C GLY A 324 24.33 0.04 26.09
N MET A 325 24.62 -1.23 25.75
CA MET A 325 23.62 -2.29 25.68
C MET A 325 23.41 -2.93 27.05
N LEU A 326 22.16 -3.20 27.41
CA LEU A 326 21.77 -3.98 28.59
C LEU A 326 21.46 -5.43 28.19
N HIS A 327 21.22 -6.31 29.17
CA HIS A 327 20.96 -7.72 28.91
C HIS A 327 19.54 -8.03 28.40
N VAL A 328 19.46 -8.75 27.28
CA VAL A 328 18.17 -9.14 26.70
C VAL A 328 17.74 -10.56 27.12
N CYS A 329 16.45 -10.72 27.41
CA CYS A 329 15.81 -12.04 27.57
C CYS A 329 14.78 -12.30 26.45
N PRO A 330 14.46 -13.55 26.12
CA PRO A 330 14.86 -14.78 26.81
C PRO A 330 16.27 -15.26 26.47
N ALA A 331 16.89 -16.02 27.39
CA ALA A 331 18.19 -16.68 27.21
C ALA A 331 18.02 -17.96 26.38
N ASN A 332 17.79 -17.79 25.08
CA ASN A 332 17.54 -18.88 24.14
C ASN A 332 18.63 -19.02 23.06
N GLN A 333 19.80 -18.40 23.28
CA GLN A 333 20.97 -18.40 22.41
C GLN A 333 20.70 -17.80 21.03
N THR A 334 19.98 -16.67 20.98
CA THR A 334 19.68 -15.93 19.75
C THR A 334 20.19 -14.48 19.73
N LYS A 335 20.59 -13.91 20.88
CA LYS A 335 21.23 -12.57 20.94
C LYS A 335 22.54 -12.62 21.70
N LEU A 336 23.50 -11.78 21.34
CA LEU A 336 24.79 -11.68 22.02
C LEU A 336 24.61 -11.16 23.45
N MET A 337 23.76 -10.15 23.64
CA MET A 337 23.51 -9.55 24.95
C MET A 337 22.62 -10.39 25.88
N GLU A 338 22.42 -11.67 25.62
CA GLU A 338 21.80 -12.55 26.61
C GLU A 338 22.71 -12.73 27.84
N PRO A 339 22.18 -12.85 29.08
CA PRO A 339 22.98 -12.86 30.31
C PRO A 339 24.01 -14.00 30.43
N PHE A 340 23.86 -15.03 29.59
CA PHE A 340 24.74 -16.19 29.56
C PHE A 340 25.42 -16.26 28.21
N VAL A 341 26.75 -16.36 28.21
CA VAL A 341 27.51 -16.46 26.96
C VAL A 341 27.09 -17.69 26.15
N SER A 342 26.78 -17.47 24.87
CA SER A 342 26.51 -18.53 23.91
C SER A 342 27.75 -18.84 23.08
N THR A 343 27.92 -20.12 22.70
CA THR A 343 28.90 -20.54 21.67
C THR A 343 28.21 -21.08 20.42
N ALA A 344 26.90 -20.84 20.27
CA ALA A 344 26.12 -21.31 19.12
C ALA A 344 26.34 -20.44 17.85
N TYR A 345 26.74 -19.19 18.04
CA TYR A 345 27.02 -18.21 17.00
C TYR A 345 28.33 -17.47 17.30
N ASN A 346 28.77 -16.57 16.40
CA ASN A 346 30.00 -15.79 16.54
C ASN A 346 29.68 -14.28 16.51
N GLY A 347 29.87 -13.60 17.64
CA GLY A 347 29.72 -12.15 17.75
C GLY A 347 28.27 -11.63 17.75
N PRO A 348 28.08 -10.33 17.46
CA PRO A 348 26.77 -9.66 17.52
C PRO A 348 25.74 -10.28 16.59
N GLN A 349 24.50 -10.35 17.05
CA GLN A 349 23.32 -10.83 16.34
C GLN A 349 22.39 -9.65 16.03
N LEU A 350 21.26 -9.92 15.37
CA LEU A 350 20.36 -8.86 14.86
C LEU A 350 19.91 -7.86 15.93
N ASP A 351 19.55 -8.32 17.12
CA ASP A 351 19.13 -7.44 18.24
C ASP A 351 20.25 -6.48 18.64
N ASP A 352 21.47 -7.00 18.71
CA ASP A 352 22.66 -6.23 19.07
C ASP A 352 23.05 -5.23 17.97
N ILE A 353 22.85 -5.60 16.70
CA ILE A 353 23.06 -4.72 15.53
C ILE A 353 22.03 -3.58 15.52
N LEU A 354 20.74 -3.88 15.68
CA LEU A 354 19.69 -2.87 15.77
C LEU A 354 19.96 -1.90 16.93
N ASN A 355 20.45 -2.43 18.06
CA ASN A 355 20.84 -1.63 19.20
C ASN A 355 22.01 -0.69 18.87
N GLY A 356 23.05 -1.19 18.20
CA GLY A 356 24.18 -0.36 17.84
C GLY A 356 23.86 0.67 16.73
N ILE A 357 23.07 0.32 15.70
CA ILE A 357 22.55 1.29 14.72
C ILE A 357 21.77 2.38 15.45
N ARG A 358 20.89 1.98 16.37
CA ARG A 358 20.11 2.95 17.16
C ARG A 358 21.04 3.97 17.82
N HIS A 359 22.11 3.55 18.52
CA HIS A 359 22.99 4.48 19.22
C HIS A 359 23.97 5.26 18.35
N TYR A 360 24.52 4.64 17.32
CA TYR A 360 25.69 5.14 16.62
C TYR A 360 25.46 5.38 15.13
N GLY A 361 24.27 5.08 14.61
CA GLY A 361 24.00 5.09 13.18
C GLY A 361 24.54 3.84 12.49
N ASP A 362 24.16 3.67 11.23
CA ASP A 362 24.75 2.66 10.35
C ASP A 362 26.07 3.16 9.71
N ASN A 363 26.76 2.30 8.96
CA ASN A 363 28.09 2.61 8.41
C ASN A 363 28.09 3.68 7.31
N ASN A 364 26.93 4.09 6.84
CA ASN A 364 26.78 5.09 5.80
C ASN A 364 26.72 6.51 6.38
N GLU A 365 26.48 6.60 7.69
CA GLU A 365 26.41 7.88 8.38
C GLU A 365 27.77 8.62 8.44
N PRO A 366 27.77 9.97 8.39
CA PRO A 366 26.58 10.80 8.28
C PRO A 366 26.11 10.87 6.82
N ASP A 367 24.90 10.45 6.48
CA ASP A 367 24.30 10.66 5.16
C ASP A 367 22.97 11.42 5.18
N ASN A 368 22.76 12.13 6.29
CA ASN A 368 21.67 13.06 6.60
C ASN A 368 21.51 14.33 5.72
N SER A 369 22.17 14.40 4.56
CA SER A 369 21.99 15.52 3.62
C SER A 369 22.48 15.23 2.20
N ILE A 370 22.02 15.99 1.21
CA ILE A 370 22.52 15.95 -0.18
C ILE A 370 24.06 16.04 -0.26
N ALA A 371 24.69 16.83 0.62
CA ALA A 371 26.15 17.01 0.60
C ALA A 371 26.91 15.81 1.17
N GLN A 372 26.25 14.99 1.98
CA GLN A 372 26.82 13.85 2.67
C GLN A 372 26.26 12.51 2.16
N ALA A 373 25.34 12.56 1.18
CA ALA A 373 24.68 11.40 0.62
C ALA A 373 25.66 10.27 0.26
N THR A 374 25.30 9.05 0.65
CA THR A 374 25.93 7.82 0.25
C THR A 374 26.01 7.74 -1.28
N ASP A 375 27.22 7.76 -1.84
CA ASP A 375 27.42 7.65 -3.29
C ASP A 375 27.34 6.18 -3.72
N LEU A 376 26.23 5.80 -4.37
CA LEU A 376 26.07 4.47 -4.96
C LEU A 376 26.84 4.32 -6.27
N GLY A 377 27.26 5.44 -6.89
CA GLY A 377 28.01 5.49 -8.13
C GLY A 377 27.18 5.90 -9.35
N THR A 378 27.78 5.73 -10.53
CA THR A 378 27.19 6.10 -11.83
C THR A 378 26.96 4.86 -12.68
N PHE A 379 25.74 4.69 -13.18
CA PHE A 379 25.28 3.44 -13.80
C PHE A 379 24.85 3.61 -15.26
N SER A 380 24.91 2.52 -16.02
CA SER A 380 24.32 2.39 -17.36
C SER A 380 23.07 1.52 -17.31
N VAL A 381 22.28 1.55 -18.39
CA VAL A 381 21.10 0.69 -18.49
C VAL A 381 21.50 -0.79 -18.36
N GLY A 382 20.74 -1.53 -17.55
CA GLY A 382 20.98 -2.95 -17.26
C GLY A 382 21.87 -3.20 -16.04
N ASN A 383 22.39 -2.16 -15.38
CA ASN A 383 23.09 -2.28 -14.11
C ASN A 383 22.13 -2.29 -12.91
N ALA A 384 22.61 -2.84 -11.78
CA ALA A 384 21.91 -2.85 -10.51
C ALA A 384 22.89 -2.67 -9.35
N ALA A 385 22.39 -2.19 -8.21
CA ALA A 385 23.13 -2.07 -6.96
C ALA A 385 22.23 -2.44 -5.77
N ALA A 386 22.84 -2.83 -4.66
CA ALA A 386 22.15 -3.06 -3.41
C ALA A 386 23.03 -2.61 -2.24
N VAL A 387 22.38 -2.10 -1.19
CA VAL A 387 23.01 -1.75 0.09
C VAL A 387 22.21 -2.42 1.19
N THR A 388 22.91 -3.07 2.13
CA THR A 388 22.31 -3.82 3.22
C THR A 388 22.86 -3.32 4.55
N ASN A 389 22.20 -3.69 5.66
CA ASN A 389 22.58 -3.24 7.00
C ASN A 389 22.61 -1.71 7.14
N VAL A 390 21.70 -1.04 6.43
CA VAL A 390 21.40 0.38 6.60
C VAL A 390 20.13 0.52 7.42
N GLY A 391 19.92 1.65 8.08
CA GLY A 391 18.75 1.82 8.91
C GLY A 391 18.63 3.18 9.53
N VAL A 392 17.41 3.71 9.47
CA VAL A 392 17.05 4.91 10.21
C VAL A 392 17.17 4.65 11.70
N ASP A 393 17.99 5.44 12.39
CA ASP A 393 18.25 5.24 13.80
C ASP A 393 17.08 5.74 14.66
N ASP A 394 16.40 6.83 14.26
CA ASP A 394 15.09 7.24 14.79
C ASP A 394 14.19 8.04 13.83
N ASN A 395 13.32 8.88 14.40
CA ASN A 395 12.34 9.69 13.69
C ASN A 395 12.87 11.05 13.24
N SER A 396 14.16 11.31 13.47
CA SER A 396 14.85 12.50 12.96
C SER A 396 15.91 12.18 11.92
N ASP A 397 16.07 10.91 11.58
CA ASP A 397 17.07 10.41 10.66
C ASP A 397 16.53 10.30 9.23
N ASP A 398 17.33 10.80 8.28
CA ASP A 398 17.02 10.82 6.85
C ASP A 398 18.24 10.29 6.08
N ASP A 399 18.18 9.09 5.48
CA ASP A 399 19.32 8.53 4.77
C ASP A 399 19.33 8.97 3.30
N TYR A 400 20.35 9.71 2.86
CA TYR A 400 20.46 10.16 1.47
C TYR A 400 21.38 9.25 0.64
N PHE A 401 20.88 8.79 -0.51
CA PHE A 401 21.62 8.02 -1.50
C PHE A 401 21.74 8.79 -2.82
N ARG A 402 22.95 8.95 -3.35
CA ARG A 402 23.21 9.58 -4.65
C ARG A 402 23.40 8.53 -5.74
N VAL A 403 22.70 8.72 -6.85
CA VAL A 403 22.76 7.84 -8.03
C VAL A 403 22.99 8.68 -9.28
N GLY A 404 24.04 8.38 -10.04
CA GLY A 404 24.28 8.96 -11.36
C GLY A 404 23.94 8.01 -12.51
N VAL A 405 23.68 8.56 -13.70
CA VAL A 405 23.49 7.77 -14.94
C VAL A 405 24.42 8.21 -16.07
N ASN A 406 24.92 7.26 -16.86
CA ASN A 406 25.78 7.55 -18.03
C ASN A 406 24.97 7.96 -19.27
N GLU A 407 23.69 7.59 -19.33
CA GLU A 407 22.77 7.77 -20.44
C GLU A 407 21.34 7.94 -19.91
N PRO A 408 20.38 8.44 -20.71
CA PRO A 408 19.00 8.51 -20.28
C PRO A 408 18.48 7.15 -19.81
N ALA A 409 17.94 7.08 -18.60
CA ALA A 409 17.53 5.83 -17.98
C ALA A 409 16.41 6.03 -16.96
N ARG A 410 15.63 4.97 -16.71
CA ARG A 410 14.70 4.88 -15.59
C ARG A 410 15.37 4.18 -14.42
N LEU A 411 15.39 4.85 -13.28
CA LEU A 411 15.85 4.31 -12.00
C LEU A 411 14.66 3.70 -11.28
N LEU A 412 14.76 2.42 -10.91
CA LEU A 412 13.84 1.74 -10.01
C LEU A 412 14.54 1.58 -8.67
N PHE A 413 14.18 2.42 -7.71
CA PHE A 413 14.76 2.42 -6.36
C PHE A 413 13.75 1.82 -5.40
N ALA A 414 14.13 0.77 -4.68
CA ALA A 414 13.26 0.08 -3.75
C ALA A 414 13.92 -0.09 -2.39
N VAL A 415 13.10 0.06 -1.35
CA VAL A 415 13.50 -0.01 0.05
C VAL A 415 12.62 -1.03 0.74
N ALA A 416 13.25 -2.01 1.39
CA ALA A 416 12.54 -3.07 2.12
C ALA A 416 13.11 -3.22 3.53
N PRO A 417 12.26 -3.36 4.56
CA PRO A 417 12.71 -3.78 5.88
C PRO A 417 13.51 -5.09 5.79
N ASP A 418 14.66 -5.13 6.49
CA ASP A 418 15.57 -6.28 6.54
C ASP A 418 15.96 -6.59 7.99
N ALA A 419 14.93 -6.80 8.80
CA ALA A 419 15.04 -7.25 10.17
C ALA A 419 14.25 -8.57 10.34
N ALA A 420 13.89 -8.90 11.58
CA ALA A 420 13.18 -10.13 11.87
C ALA A 420 12.22 -9.96 13.03
N ASN A 421 11.39 -10.99 13.21
CA ASN A 421 10.46 -11.09 14.30
C ASN A 421 11.10 -11.98 15.34
N TYR A 422 11.35 -11.43 16.52
CA TYR A 422 11.98 -12.20 17.57
C TYR A 422 11.49 -11.77 18.95
N ASP A 423 11.62 -12.72 19.87
CA ASP A 423 11.37 -12.53 21.28
C ASP A 423 12.48 -11.69 21.89
N GLN A 424 12.09 -10.62 22.58
CA GLN A 424 12.98 -9.80 23.37
C GLN A 424 12.21 -9.20 24.55
N GLY A 425 12.94 -8.75 25.55
CA GLY A 425 12.35 -8.19 26.74
C GLY A 425 13.40 -7.95 27.81
N PRO A 426 13.01 -7.20 28.85
CA PRO A 426 13.91 -6.96 29.95
C PRO A 426 14.27 -8.25 30.66
N GLN A 427 15.44 -8.27 31.29
CA GLN A 427 15.87 -9.45 32.00
C GLN A 427 14.92 -9.81 33.16
N THR A 428 14.56 -11.10 33.25
CA THR A 428 13.70 -11.66 34.30
C THR A 428 14.39 -12.81 35.04
N SER A 429 13.78 -13.28 36.14
CA SER A 429 14.37 -14.31 37.02
C SER A 429 14.62 -15.64 36.40
N SER A 430 13.74 -16.04 35.49
CA SER A 430 13.92 -17.24 34.70
C SER A 430 14.73 -16.98 33.45
N CYS A 431 14.82 -15.71 33.01
CA CYS A 431 15.15 -15.32 31.63
C CYS A 431 14.49 -16.23 30.57
N GLY A 432 13.33 -16.81 30.91
CA GLY A 432 12.66 -17.85 30.12
C GLY A 432 11.38 -17.35 29.45
N SER A 433 10.99 -16.11 29.72
CA SER A 433 9.84 -15.45 29.10
C SER A 433 10.30 -14.19 28.37
N SER A 434 9.86 -14.02 27.12
CA SER A 434 9.97 -12.75 26.42
C SER A 434 8.92 -11.76 26.96
N GLY A 435 9.17 -10.45 26.81
CA GLY A 435 8.14 -9.43 27.00
C GLY A 435 7.06 -9.46 25.91
N GLY A 436 7.15 -10.42 24.99
CA GLY A 436 6.42 -10.53 23.74
C GLY A 436 7.38 -10.68 22.54
N THR A 437 6.87 -11.22 21.44
CA THR A 437 7.57 -11.19 20.15
C THR A 437 7.39 -9.80 19.54
N THR A 438 8.49 -9.15 19.17
CA THR A 438 8.47 -7.86 18.45
C THR A 438 8.82 -8.10 16.99
N ASP A 439 8.06 -7.50 16.08
CA ASP A 439 8.33 -7.49 14.65
C ASP A 439 9.14 -6.24 14.31
N TYR A 440 10.45 -6.40 14.10
CA TYR A 440 11.33 -5.28 13.75
C TYR A 440 11.31 -4.92 12.27
N ASN A 441 10.54 -5.64 11.44
CA ASN A 441 10.28 -5.20 10.07
C ASN A 441 9.21 -4.11 10.02
N SER A 442 8.43 -3.92 11.09
CA SER A 442 7.26 -3.06 11.11
C SER A 442 7.33 -1.93 12.15
N ILE A 443 8.53 -1.41 12.44
CA ILE A 443 8.72 -0.30 13.37
C ILE A 443 8.38 1.04 12.72
N GLN A 444 8.92 1.28 11.52
CA GLN A 444 8.63 2.48 10.73
C GLN A 444 7.88 2.14 9.45
N ASN A 445 7.06 3.08 8.99
CA ASN A 445 6.58 3.06 7.61
C ASN A 445 7.64 3.74 6.75
N LEU A 446 8.51 2.95 6.13
CA LEU A 446 9.56 3.48 5.27
C LEU A 446 8.94 4.27 4.12
N ARG A 447 9.59 5.37 3.74
CA ARG A 447 9.19 6.22 2.63
C ARG A 447 10.42 6.57 1.81
N ILE A 448 10.24 6.68 0.50
CA ILE A 448 11.27 7.11 -0.44
C ILE A 448 10.88 8.48 -0.99
N THR A 449 11.78 9.45 -0.93
CA THR A 449 11.65 10.74 -1.63
C THR A 449 12.80 10.92 -2.60
N ALA A 450 12.52 11.12 -3.88
CA ALA A 450 13.55 11.48 -4.86
C ALA A 450 13.63 13.00 -5.04
N VAL A 451 14.83 13.56 -5.04
CA VAL A 451 15.10 14.99 -5.28
C VAL A 451 16.22 15.19 -6.30
N ASP A 452 16.22 16.36 -6.96
CA ASP A 452 17.35 16.80 -7.78
C ASP A 452 18.49 17.39 -6.92
N ALA A 453 19.62 17.75 -7.56
CA ALA A 453 20.77 18.36 -6.88
C ALA A 453 20.46 19.74 -6.23
N GLY A 454 19.34 20.36 -6.59
CA GLY A 454 18.85 21.59 -5.97
C GLY A 454 17.90 21.36 -4.79
N GLY A 455 17.56 20.09 -4.49
CA GLY A 455 16.60 19.71 -3.46
C GLY A 455 15.14 19.78 -3.89
N ASN A 456 14.84 19.92 -5.19
CA ASN A 456 13.46 19.89 -5.67
C ASN A 456 12.97 18.44 -5.77
N THR A 457 11.78 18.18 -5.24
CA THR A 457 11.15 16.84 -5.28
C THR A 457 10.82 16.42 -6.71
N LEU A 458 11.28 15.23 -7.08
CA LEU A 458 11.00 14.55 -8.35
C LEU A 458 9.89 13.51 -8.20
N GLY A 459 9.78 12.89 -7.02
CA GLY A 459 8.77 11.89 -6.70
C GLY A 459 8.82 11.44 -5.24
N VAL A 460 7.76 10.79 -4.78
CA VAL A 460 7.65 10.21 -3.44
C VAL A 460 6.93 8.86 -3.55
N ALA A 461 7.40 7.85 -2.82
CA ALA A 461 6.72 6.57 -2.64
C ALA A 461 6.51 6.30 -1.14
N ASN A 462 5.26 6.02 -0.78
CA ASN A 462 4.79 5.65 0.57
C ASN A 462 3.46 4.91 0.43
N ASP A 463 3.45 3.95 -0.51
CA ASP A 463 2.24 3.26 -0.96
C ASP A 463 1.94 2.04 -0.09
N THR A 464 2.95 1.49 0.56
CA THR A 464 2.83 0.38 1.48
C THR A 464 2.75 0.88 2.93
N GLY A 465 2.11 0.08 3.78
CA GLY A 465 2.10 0.32 5.22
C GLY A 465 3.31 -0.30 5.90
N LEU A 466 3.34 -0.26 7.23
CA LEU A 466 4.38 -0.88 8.07
C LEU A 466 4.78 -2.28 7.57
N GLY A 467 6.09 -2.54 7.48
CA GLY A 467 6.62 -3.82 7.01
C GLY A 467 6.61 -4.02 5.49
N GLY A 468 6.07 -3.07 4.74
CA GLY A 468 6.01 -3.11 3.29
C GLY A 468 7.30 -2.68 2.61
N THR A 469 7.45 -3.09 1.35
CA THR A 469 8.52 -2.61 0.47
C THR A 469 8.01 -1.41 -0.31
N GLU A 470 8.71 -0.30 -0.23
CA GLU A 470 8.46 0.86 -1.07
C GLU A 470 9.27 0.76 -2.37
N THR A 471 8.71 1.28 -3.47
CA THR A 471 9.41 1.36 -4.75
C THR A 471 9.06 2.66 -5.45
N LEU A 472 10.08 3.39 -5.90
CA LEU A 472 9.95 4.62 -6.65
C LEU A 472 10.67 4.51 -7.99
N ALA A 473 9.96 4.88 -9.07
CA ALA A 473 10.51 4.95 -10.41
C ALA A 473 10.77 6.41 -10.81
N ILE A 474 12.00 6.74 -11.24
CA ILE A 474 12.39 8.08 -11.68
C ILE A 474 13.06 8.02 -13.05
N ASP A 475 12.55 8.79 -14.00
CA ASP A 475 13.16 8.93 -15.32
C ASP A 475 14.21 10.06 -15.31
N VAL A 476 15.44 9.71 -15.66
CA VAL A 476 16.54 10.65 -15.83
C VAL A 476 16.80 10.81 -17.32
N ASN A 477 16.32 11.91 -17.90
CA ASN A 477 16.32 12.11 -19.36
C ASN A 477 17.63 12.67 -19.93
N THR A 478 18.65 12.84 -19.08
CA THR A 478 19.93 13.44 -19.46
C THR A 478 21.09 12.55 -19.09
N ALA A 479 21.95 12.25 -20.06
CA ALA A 479 23.23 11.60 -19.82
C ALA A 479 24.08 12.42 -18.83
N GLY A 480 24.63 11.77 -17.80
CA GLY A 480 25.34 12.43 -16.71
C GLY A 480 24.42 13.08 -15.67
N GLY A 481 23.11 12.81 -15.72
CA GLY A 481 22.16 13.26 -14.70
C GLY A 481 22.34 12.52 -13.37
N GLU A 482 21.94 13.17 -12.29
CA GLU A 482 22.02 12.63 -10.93
C GLU A 482 20.70 12.82 -10.20
N VAL A 483 20.35 11.83 -9.38
CA VAL A 483 19.17 11.83 -8.50
C VAL A 483 19.62 11.47 -7.10
N PHE A 484 18.99 12.09 -6.11
CA PHE A 484 19.18 11.78 -4.71
C PHE A 484 17.90 11.12 -4.19
N PHE A 485 18.01 9.93 -3.61
CA PHE A 485 16.92 9.25 -2.93
C PHE A 485 17.10 9.43 -1.43
N ILE A 486 16.03 9.79 -0.75
CA ILE A 486 15.98 10.00 0.70
C ILE A 486 15.10 8.90 1.25
N VAL A 487 15.58 8.19 2.26
CA VAL A 487 14.83 7.16 2.97
C VAL A 487 14.57 7.62 4.40
N ASP A 488 13.32 7.67 4.81
CA ASP A 488 12.92 8.10 6.15
C ASP A 488 11.71 7.30 6.68
N GLY A 489 11.36 7.55 7.95
CA GLY A 489 10.18 6.95 8.61
C GLY A 489 8.95 7.86 8.61
N ALA A 490 7.92 7.54 7.81
CA ALA A 490 6.68 8.32 7.74
C ALA A 490 5.81 8.27 9.02
N THR A 491 6.03 7.29 9.90
CA THR A 491 5.26 7.07 11.14
C THR A 491 5.71 7.90 12.33
N ASN A 492 6.85 8.62 12.23
CA ASN A 492 7.42 9.46 13.29
C ASN A 492 7.59 8.71 14.63
N VAL A 493 7.84 7.39 14.58
CA VAL A 493 8.12 6.56 15.77
C VAL A 493 9.57 6.78 16.15
N ASN A 494 9.88 7.18 17.38
CA ASN A 494 11.28 7.32 17.79
C ASN A 494 11.86 5.93 18.13
N ASN A 495 12.28 5.20 17.10
CA ASN A 495 12.89 3.88 17.21
C ASN A 495 13.59 3.49 15.90
N VAL A 496 14.54 2.56 15.99
CA VAL A 496 15.35 2.10 14.86
C VAL A 496 14.54 1.24 13.88
N GLN A 497 14.79 1.43 12.59
CA GLN A 497 14.31 0.54 11.53
C GLN A 497 15.45 0.22 10.57
N ARG A 498 15.97 -1.00 10.64
CA ARG A 498 16.90 -1.52 9.63
C ARG A 498 16.16 -1.88 8.35
N TYR A 499 16.78 -1.60 7.21
CA TYR A 499 16.29 -1.89 5.89
C TYR A 499 17.43 -2.23 4.91
N GLN A 500 17.05 -2.53 3.67
CA GLN A 500 17.97 -2.68 2.54
C GLN A 500 17.47 -1.85 1.35
N VAL A 501 18.42 -1.36 0.57
CA VAL A 501 18.20 -0.63 -0.68
C VAL A 501 18.48 -1.56 -1.85
N SER A 502 17.65 -1.48 -2.88
CA SER A 502 17.93 -2.04 -4.19
C SER A 502 17.67 -1.02 -5.29
N LEU A 503 18.59 -0.96 -6.24
CA LEU A 503 18.54 -0.09 -7.40
C LEU A 503 18.62 -0.96 -8.66
N LEU A 504 17.68 -0.76 -9.58
CA LEU A 504 17.75 -1.31 -10.93
C LEU A 504 17.65 -0.17 -11.94
N VAL A 505 18.55 -0.15 -12.92
CA VAL A 505 18.58 0.87 -13.98
C VAL A 505 18.10 0.24 -15.27
N VAL A 506 16.98 0.73 -15.80
CA VAL A 506 16.34 0.22 -17.02
C VAL A 506 16.21 1.32 -18.07
N ASP A 507 15.89 0.94 -19.30
CA ASP A 507 15.55 1.91 -20.34
C ASP A 507 14.33 2.74 -19.92
N VAL A 508 14.34 4.03 -20.27
CA VAL A 508 13.12 4.86 -20.18
C VAL A 508 12.05 4.22 -21.07
N PRO A 509 10.81 4.02 -20.60
CA PRO A 509 9.78 3.42 -21.43
C PRO A 509 9.51 4.29 -22.65
N PHE A 510 9.65 3.70 -23.83
CA PHE A 510 9.34 4.37 -25.09
C PHE A 510 7.85 4.74 -25.14
N MET A 511 7.54 6.02 -25.39
CA MET A 511 6.16 6.48 -25.59
C MET A 511 5.87 6.69 -27.07
N GLY A 512 5.14 5.74 -27.67
CA GLY A 512 4.67 5.84 -29.05
C GLY A 512 3.55 6.87 -29.27
N PRO A 513 3.07 7.04 -30.51
CA PRO A 513 2.08 8.05 -30.89
C PRO A 513 0.73 7.90 -30.17
N THR A 514 0.02 9.02 -29.97
CA THR A 514 -1.37 9.00 -29.48
C THR A 514 -2.33 9.78 -30.37
N ILE A 515 -3.57 9.29 -30.47
CA ILE A 515 -4.64 9.87 -31.27
C ILE A 515 -5.74 10.38 -30.33
N GLU A 516 -6.19 11.61 -30.53
CA GLU A 516 -7.33 12.22 -29.84
C GLU A 516 -8.34 12.73 -30.87
N ALA A 517 -9.64 12.48 -30.67
CA ALA A 517 -10.69 12.96 -31.55
C ALA A 517 -12.05 13.03 -30.84
N ASP A 518 -12.83 14.08 -31.13
CA ASP A 518 -14.25 14.16 -30.78
C ASP A 518 -15.07 13.60 -31.95
N THR A 519 -15.54 12.36 -31.82
CA THR A 519 -16.15 11.62 -32.93
C THR A 519 -17.67 11.81 -33.02
N PRO A 520 -18.24 11.93 -34.23
CA PRO A 520 -19.69 12.06 -34.40
C PRO A 520 -20.42 10.75 -34.05
N THR A 521 -21.56 10.87 -33.38
CA THR A 521 -22.49 9.75 -33.09
C THR A 521 -23.72 9.74 -34.00
N GLN A 522 -23.95 10.83 -34.72
CA GLN A 522 -25.03 11.01 -35.69
C GLN A 522 -24.47 11.63 -36.98
N LEU A 523 -25.01 11.22 -38.13
CA LEU A 523 -24.58 11.65 -39.46
C LEU A 523 -25.79 12.06 -40.30
N ASP A 524 -25.64 13.14 -41.06
CA ASP A 524 -26.68 13.60 -41.99
C ASP A 524 -26.80 12.64 -43.19
N PRO A 525 -28.02 12.20 -43.56
CA PRO A 525 -28.20 11.33 -44.72
C PRO A 525 -27.65 11.91 -46.02
N GLY A 526 -26.83 11.12 -46.72
CA GLY A 526 -26.27 11.44 -48.03
C GLY A 526 -25.10 12.43 -48.04
N MET A 527 -24.71 12.99 -46.88
CA MET A 527 -23.70 14.02 -46.78
C MET A 527 -22.42 13.53 -46.07
N PRO A 528 -21.22 13.82 -46.60
CA PRO A 528 -19.98 13.53 -45.88
C PRO A 528 -19.89 14.35 -44.59
N THR A 529 -19.51 13.70 -43.50
CA THR A 529 -19.31 14.35 -42.19
C THR A 529 -17.82 14.47 -41.89
N MET A 530 -17.37 15.64 -41.44
CA MET A 530 -15.98 15.91 -41.10
C MET A 530 -15.84 16.14 -39.59
N PHE A 531 -14.73 15.69 -39.02
CA PHE A 531 -14.37 15.96 -37.62
C PHE A 531 -12.86 16.05 -37.43
N ASP A 532 -12.44 16.71 -36.36
CA ASP A 532 -11.03 16.99 -36.08
C ASP A 532 -10.36 15.84 -35.32
N VAL A 533 -9.11 15.58 -35.68
CA VAL A 533 -8.25 14.56 -35.09
C VAL A 533 -6.91 15.20 -34.75
N THR A 534 -6.42 14.97 -33.54
CA THR A 534 -5.06 15.35 -33.12
C THR A 534 -4.22 14.09 -32.99
N ILE A 535 -3.03 14.09 -33.61
CA ILE A 535 -2.05 13.01 -33.49
C ILE A 535 -0.78 13.57 -32.88
N ASP A 536 -0.50 13.19 -31.63
CA ASP A 536 0.75 13.54 -30.95
C ASP A 536 1.80 12.43 -31.17
N PRO A 537 2.91 12.71 -31.88
CA PRO A 537 3.97 11.72 -32.12
C PRO A 537 4.71 11.29 -30.85
N ARG A 538 4.69 12.10 -29.78
CA ARG A 538 5.47 11.90 -28.56
C ARG A 538 6.96 11.61 -28.85
N GLU A 539 7.46 10.42 -28.52
CA GLU A 539 8.88 10.04 -28.69
C GLU A 539 9.15 9.29 -30.00
N ASP A 540 8.11 9.03 -30.80
CA ASP A 540 8.23 8.40 -32.11
C ASP A 540 8.21 9.44 -33.24
N SER A 541 8.46 8.98 -34.46
CA SER A 541 8.12 9.71 -35.68
C SER A 541 6.94 9.04 -36.38
N ILE A 542 5.97 9.83 -36.82
CA ILE A 542 4.85 9.32 -37.62
C ILE A 542 5.37 8.95 -39.02
N VAL A 543 5.13 7.71 -39.44
CA VAL A 543 5.38 7.25 -40.81
C VAL A 543 4.59 8.15 -41.78
N PRO A 544 5.23 8.89 -42.70
CA PRO A 544 4.52 9.83 -43.55
C PRO A 544 3.39 9.19 -44.37
N GLY A 545 2.16 9.68 -44.17
CA GLY A 545 0.97 9.20 -44.88
C GLY A 545 0.25 8.00 -44.25
N SER A 546 0.66 7.57 -43.06
CA SER A 546 0.04 6.44 -42.34
C SER A 546 -1.29 6.78 -41.66
N ALA A 547 -1.57 8.06 -41.41
CA ALA A 547 -2.80 8.51 -40.75
C ALA A 547 -4.05 8.28 -41.63
N GLN A 548 -4.92 7.36 -41.20
CA GLN A 548 -6.10 6.92 -41.95
C GLN A 548 -7.34 6.77 -41.06
N LEU A 549 -8.49 7.11 -41.61
CA LEU A 549 -9.82 6.72 -41.13
C LEU A 549 -10.25 5.45 -41.85
N PHE A 550 -10.74 4.47 -41.12
CA PHE A 550 -11.34 3.25 -41.65
C PHE A 550 -12.84 3.28 -41.38
N THR A 551 -13.67 3.21 -42.43
CA THR A 551 -15.13 3.25 -42.31
C THR A 551 -15.78 2.00 -42.89
N SER A 552 -16.77 1.46 -42.20
CA SER A 552 -17.63 0.35 -42.62
C SER A 552 -19.08 0.82 -42.62
N ILE A 553 -19.84 0.43 -43.66
CA ILE A 553 -21.27 0.72 -43.79
C ILE A 553 -22.01 -0.61 -43.82
N ASN A 554 -23.02 -0.77 -42.96
CA ASN A 554 -23.86 -1.97 -42.85
C ASN A 554 -23.08 -3.27 -42.67
N GLY A 555 -22.02 -3.27 -41.85
CA GLY A 555 -21.16 -4.43 -41.61
C GLY A 555 -20.30 -4.83 -42.82
N GLY A 556 -20.06 -3.90 -43.74
CA GLY A 556 -19.16 -4.07 -44.87
C GLY A 556 -17.68 -4.22 -44.45
N SER A 557 -16.79 -4.29 -45.44
CA SER A 557 -15.34 -4.22 -45.16
C SER A 557 -14.93 -2.78 -44.87
N TYR A 558 -14.07 -2.59 -43.88
CA TYR A 558 -13.50 -1.28 -43.55
C TYR A 558 -12.69 -0.71 -44.72
N ALA A 559 -13.12 0.42 -45.25
CA ALA A 559 -12.47 1.14 -46.33
C ALA A 559 -11.58 2.26 -45.77
N PRO A 560 -10.26 2.28 -46.11
CA PRO A 560 -9.36 3.32 -45.64
C PRO A 560 -9.51 4.62 -46.43
N THR A 561 -9.51 5.74 -45.72
CA THR A 561 -9.45 7.11 -46.24
C THR A 561 -8.35 7.88 -45.52
N SER A 562 -7.45 8.54 -46.24
CA SER A 562 -6.38 9.33 -45.60
C SER A 562 -6.94 10.53 -44.84
N LEU A 563 -6.39 10.79 -43.65
CA LEU A 563 -6.68 12.04 -42.94
C LEU A 563 -6.02 13.23 -43.67
N THR A 564 -6.71 14.37 -43.68
CA THR A 564 -6.17 15.61 -44.28
C THR A 564 -5.40 16.39 -43.21
N SER A 565 -4.11 16.66 -43.42
CA SER A 565 -3.33 17.44 -42.45
C SER A 565 -3.68 18.93 -42.50
N ASN A 566 -3.94 19.52 -41.33
CA ASN A 566 -4.16 20.96 -41.14
C ASN A 566 -2.87 21.70 -40.73
N GLY A 567 -1.77 20.97 -40.56
CA GLY A 567 -0.49 21.46 -40.05
C GLY A 567 -0.26 21.13 -38.58
N GLY A 568 1.01 21.00 -38.19
CA GLY A 568 1.38 20.52 -36.84
C GLY A 568 0.83 19.11 -36.61
N ASN A 569 0.20 18.91 -35.44
CA ASN A 569 -0.40 17.65 -35.02
C ASN A 569 -1.90 17.53 -35.37
N SER A 570 -2.46 18.48 -36.12
CA SER A 570 -3.90 18.53 -36.42
C SER A 570 -4.22 17.95 -37.79
N TYR A 571 -5.30 17.18 -37.83
CA TYR A 571 -5.83 16.49 -39.00
C TYR A 571 -7.36 16.60 -39.04
N THR A 572 -7.94 16.43 -40.22
CA THR A 572 -9.38 16.30 -40.44
C THR A 572 -9.68 14.93 -41.01
N ALA A 573 -10.60 14.21 -40.36
CA ALA A 573 -11.20 12.97 -40.83
C ALA A 573 -12.48 13.27 -41.62
N THR A 574 -12.83 12.41 -42.57
CA THR A 574 -14.05 12.56 -43.38
C THR A 574 -14.75 11.22 -43.53
N ILE A 575 -15.90 11.08 -42.86
CA ILE A 575 -16.81 9.95 -43.02
C ILE A 575 -17.57 10.19 -44.33
N PRO A 576 -17.56 9.24 -45.29
CA PRO A 576 -18.33 9.37 -46.52
C PRO A 576 -19.83 9.40 -46.22
N GLY A 577 -20.60 10.13 -47.04
CA GLY A 577 -22.06 10.15 -46.91
C GLY A 577 -22.66 8.75 -47.04
N ALA A 578 -23.52 8.40 -46.09
CA ALA A 578 -24.24 7.13 -46.02
C ALA A 578 -25.75 7.36 -46.22
N SER A 579 -26.48 6.32 -46.60
CA SER A 579 -27.94 6.42 -46.77
C SER A 579 -28.62 6.42 -45.41
N CYS A 580 -29.85 6.93 -45.33
CA CYS A 580 -30.61 6.81 -44.09
C CYS A 580 -30.78 5.34 -43.68
N ASP A 581 -30.83 5.10 -42.37
CA ASP A 581 -30.82 3.77 -41.73
C ASP A 581 -29.51 2.98 -41.89
N ASP A 582 -28.51 3.50 -42.60
CA ASP A 582 -27.21 2.84 -42.64
C ASP A 582 -26.56 2.86 -41.26
N THR A 583 -26.00 1.72 -40.85
CA THR A 583 -25.14 1.64 -39.67
C THR A 583 -23.70 1.94 -40.10
N VAL A 584 -23.11 2.99 -39.55
CA VAL A 584 -21.73 3.37 -39.86
C VAL A 584 -20.83 3.04 -38.67
N GLU A 585 -19.82 2.19 -38.92
CA GLU A 585 -18.76 1.90 -37.95
C GLU A 585 -17.43 2.49 -38.44
N PHE A 586 -16.60 3.03 -37.56
CA PHE A 586 -15.29 3.57 -37.94
C PHE A 586 -14.25 3.56 -36.83
N TYR A 587 -12.98 3.60 -37.24
CA TYR A 587 -11.84 3.81 -36.35
C TYR A 587 -10.72 4.56 -37.08
N ILE A 588 -9.82 5.18 -36.33
CA ILE A 588 -8.66 5.90 -36.86
C ILE A 588 -7.41 5.05 -36.61
N SER A 589 -6.44 5.11 -37.50
CA SER A 589 -5.14 4.47 -37.34
C SER A 589 -4.00 5.38 -37.78
N VAL A 590 -2.87 5.30 -37.08
CA VAL A 590 -1.60 5.91 -37.47
C VAL A 590 -0.46 4.93 -37.19
N GLU A 591 0.61 4.98 -37.99
CA GLU A 591 1.83 4.17 -37.80
C GLU A 591 2.97 5.06 -37.29
N GLY A 592 3.54 4.72 -36.14
CA GLY A 592 4.82 5.21 -35.64
C GLY A 592 5.98 4.39 -36.19
N ASP A 593 7.13 5.01 -36.43
CA ASP A 593 8.33 4.36 -36.98
C ASP A 593 8.86 3.23 -36.07
N THR A 594 8.65 3.35 -34.75
CA THR A 594 9.08 2.37 -33.75
C THR A 594 7.91 1.58 -33.17
N ASP A 595 6.81 2.25 -32.83
CA ASP A 595 5.65 1.63 -32.15
C ASP A 595 4.77 0.79 -33.09
N GLY A 596 4.82 1.07 -34.40
CA GLY A 596 3.92 0.48 -35.37
C GLY A 596 2.52 1.12 -35.32
N PHE A 597 1.47 0.33 -35.58
CA PHE A 597 0.12 0.86 -35.70
C PHE A 597 -0.54 1.09 -34.34
N VAL A 598 -1.02 2.32 -34.14
CA VAL A 598 -1.89 2.73 -33.04
C VAL A 598 -3.28 3.05 -33.60
N THR A 599 -4.35 2.70 -32.89
CA THR A 599 -5.74 2.97 -33.31
C THR A 599 -6.55 3.71 -32.25
N LEU A 600 -7.54 4.47 -32.71
CA LEU A 600 -8.58 5.05 -31.86
C LEU A 600 -9.95 4.61 -32.40
N PRO A 601 -10.74 3.85 -31.62
CA PRO A 601 -10.42 3.31 -30.29
C PRO A 601 -9.35 2.21 -30.34
N GLU A 602 -8.81 1.81 -29.17
CA GLU A 602 -7.71 0.83 -29.07
C GLU A 602 -8.05 -0.52 -29.71
N GLY A 603 -9.32 -0.95 -29.64
CA GLY A 603 -9.78 -2.18 -30.28
C GLY A 603 -9.87 -2.12 -31.81
N GLY A 604 -9.74 -0.93 -32.42
CA GLY A 604 -9.80 -0.72 -33.87
C GLY A 604 -11.05 -1.37 -34.49
N SER A 605 -10.87 -2.29 -35.43
CA SER A 605 -11.98 -3.00 -36.08
C SER A 605 -12.74 -3.99 -35.19
N SER A 606 -12.21 -4.32 -34.00
CA SER A 606 -12.87 -5.25 -33.07
C SER A 606 -13.80 -4.56 -32.08
N ASP A 607 -13.65 -3.25 -31.91
CA ASP A 607 -14.46 -2.40 -31.05
C ASP A 607 -14.53 -0.98 -31.66
N PRO A 608 -15.14 -0.80 -32.84
CA PRO A 608 -15.16 0.47 -33.55
C PRO A 608 -16.09 1.51 -32.89
N PHE A 609 -15.93 2.78 -33.25
CA PHE A 609 -16.99 3.76 -33.01
C PHE A 609 -18.20 3.46 -33.91
N THR A 610 -19.40 3.79 -33.44
CA THR A 610 -20.65 3.64 -34.20
C THR A 610 -21.38 4.97 -34.30
N ALA A 611 -21.89 5.28 -35.48
CA ALA A 611 -22.76 6.42 -35.74
C ALA A 611 -24.01 5.98 -36.52
N ILE A 612 -25.14 6.60 -36.19
CA ILE A 612 -26.42 6.41 -36.89
C ILE A 612 -26.58 7.48 -37.98
N VAL A 613 -27.28 7.16 -39.07
CA VAL A 613 -27.45 8.06 -40.22
C VAL A 613 -28.91 8.49 -40.34
N GLY A 614 -29.24 9.68 -39.83
CA GLY A 614 -30.59 10.22 -39.68
C GLY A 614 -30.78 10.96 -38.34
N ASP A 615 -31.96 11.54 -38.14
CA ASP A 615 -32.30 12.31 -36.94
C ASP A 615 -33.02 11.45 -35.91
N LEU A 616 -32.53 11.51 -34.66
CA LEU A 616 -33.24 10.96 -33.52
C LEU A 616 -34.10 12.05 -32.87
N LEU A 617 -35.41 12.02 -33.13
CA LEU A 617 -36.38 12.86 -32.45
C LEU A 617 -36.72 12.22 -31.09
N VAL A 618 -36.72 13.01 -30.01
CA VAL A 618 -37.20 12.56 -28.69
C VAL A 618 -38.42 13.40 -28.29
N PRO A 619 -39.64 13.05 -28.74
CA PRO A 619 -40.85 13.82 -28.42
C PRO A 619 -41.15 13.94 -26.92
N PHE A 620 -40.68 12.99 -26.12
CA PHE A 620 -40.92 12.96 -24.68
C PHE A 620 -39.83 12.18 -23.97
N ASP A 621 -39.35 12.70 -22.85
CA ASP A 621 -38.37 12.03 -21.98
C ASP A 621 -38.66 12.47 -20.53
N ASP A 622 -39.00 11.51 -19.67
CA ASP A 622 -39.35 11.77 -18.27
C ASP A 622 -38.78 10.69 -17.35
N ASN A 623 -37.80 11.11 -16.55
CA ASN A 623 -37.18 10.33 -15.48
C ASN A 623 -37.84 10.57 -14.10
N PHE A 624 -39.03 11.19 -14.06
CA PHE A 624 -39.85 11.39 -12.87
C PHE A 624 -39.28 12.23 -11.72
N GLU A 625 -38.12 12.87 -11.90
CA GLU A 625 -37.60 13.89 -10.99
C GLU A 625 -38.55 15.10 -10.87
N THR A 626 -39.30 15.39 -11.94
CA THR A 626 -40.34 16.42 -11.95
C THR A 626 -41.67 15.86 -12.47
N ASN A 627 -42.80 16.45 -12.05
CA ASN A 627 -44.09 16.01 -12.60
C ASN A 627 -44.34 16.68 -13.95
N MET A 628 -44.19 15.94 -15.05
CA MET A 628 -44.49 16.43 -16.41
C MET A 628 -45.99 16.32 -16.81
N GLY A 629 -46.89 16.16 -15.83
CA GLY A 629 -48.34 16.16 -16.07
C GLY A 629 -49.02 14.81 -15.87
N TRP A 630 -48.34 13.86 -15.23
CA TRP A 630 -48.89 12.56 -14.87
C TRP A 630 -50.02 12.69 -13.86
N THR A 631 -51.07 11.89 -14.05
CA THR A 631 -52.25 11.91 -13.18
C THR A 631 -52.61 10.52 -12.67
N VAL A 632 -52.96 10.45 -11.40
CA VAL A 632 -53.33 9.20 -10.73
C VAL A 632 -54.84 9.09 -10.60
N SER A 633 -55.37 7.92 -10.93
CA SER A 633 -56.80 7.60 -10.86
C SER A 633 -56.99 6.12 -10.44
N GLY A 634 -58.23 5.63 -10.48
CA GLY A 634 -58.59 4.31 -9.97
C GLY A 634 -59.17 4.38 -8.54
N ASN A 635 -59.71 3.25 -8.09
CA ASN A 635 -60.28 3.13 -6.75
C ASN A 635 -59.60 1.95 -6.07
N VAL A 636 -58.93 2.22 -4.95
CA VAL A 636 -58.36 1.23 -4.02
C VAL A 636 -59.03 1.38 -2.66
N SER A 637 -59.22 0.29 -1.91
CA SER A 637 -59.90 0.33 -0.62
C SER A 637 -58.93 0.67 0.52
N GLY A 638 -58.70 1.96 0.74
CA GLY A 638 -57.79 2.46 1.77
C GLY A 638 -57.01 3.65 1.22
N GLN A 639 -57.40 4.87 1.57
CA GLN A 639 -56.83 6.09 0.94
C GLN A 639 -55.36 6.41 1.35
N ALA A 640 -54.60 5.43 1.87
CA ALA A 640 -53.23 5.64 2.32
C ALA A 640 -52.24 4.53 1.93
N GLU A 641 -52.69 3.44 1.30
CA GLU A 641 -51.90 2.23 1.05
C GLU A 641 -52.25 1.80 -0.40
N GLY A 642 -51.26 1.70 -1.32
CA GLY A 642 -51.49 1.24 -2.70
C GLY A 642 -51.79 2.24 -3.82
N VAL A 643 -51.81 3.55 -3.58
CA VAL A 643 -52.03 4.55 -4.67
C VAL A 643 -50.69 4.94 -5.28
N TRP A 644 -50.61 5.07 -6.62
CA TRP A 644 -49.43 5.62 -7.29
C TRP A 644 -48.92 6.92 -6.64
N GLN A 645 -47.66 6.93 -6.25
CA GLN A 645 -46.94 8.06 -5.65
C GLN A 645 -45.61 8.25 -6.36
N ARG A 646 -45.27 9.50 -6.66
CA ARG A 646 -43.95 9.86 -7.19
C ARG A 646 -43.01 10.19 -6.05
N GLY A 647 -41.79 9.65 -6.06
CA GLY A 647 -40.74 10.06 -5.15
C GLY A 647 -39.58 9.08 -5.14
N VAL A 648 -38.56 9.40 -4.34
CA VAL A 648 -37.43 8.51 -4.09
C VAL A 648 -37.93 7.26 -3.36
N PRO A 649 -37.66 6.03 -3.85
CA PRO A 649 -38.07 4.82 -3.16
C PRO A 649 -37.61 4.79 -1.71
N ALA A 650 -38.57 4.70 -0.78
CA ALA A 650 -38.30 4.67 0.66
C ALA A 650 -38.30 3.25 1.24
N GLY A 651 -38.77 2.28 0.45
CA GLY A 651 -38.89 0.88 0.83
C GLY A 651 -37.56 0.11 0.82
N ASP A 652 -37.59 -1.11 1.36
CA ASP A 652 -36.45 -2.03 1.42
C ASP A 652 -36.67 -3.31 0.62
N GLY A 653 -37.76 -3.38 -0.16
CA GLY A 653 -38.16 -4.56 -0.92
C GLY A 653 -38.72 -5.70 -0.08
N SER A 654 -38.93 -5.49 1.22
CA SER A 654 -39.42 -6.53 2.14
C SER A 654 -40.83 -7.03 1.81
N ARG A 655 -41.60 -6.29 1.02
CA ARG A 655 -42.94 -6.68 0.56
C ARG A 655 -43.06 -6.83 -0.94
N GLY A 656 -41.94 -6.78 -1.67
CA GLY A 656 -41.92 -6.80 -3.14
C GLY A 656 -41.83 -5.42 -3.78
N ASP A 657 -41.79 -4.36 -2.97
CA ASP A 657 -41.59 -2.96 -3.38
C ASP A 657 -40.20 -2.74 -4.01
N ALA A 658 -40.09 -1.79 -4.94
CA ALA A 658 -38.79 -1.47 -5.55
C ALA A 658 -37.91 -0.72 -4.53
N PRO A 659 -36.70 -1.21 -4.18
CA PRO A 659 -35.82 -0.56 -3.20
C PRO A 659 -35.02 0.61 -3.76
N SER A 660 -34.99 0.77 -5.08
CA SER A 660 -34.33 1.85 -5.81
C SER A 660 -35.09 2.16 -7.09
N ASP A 661 -34.84 3.34 -7.66
CA ASP A 661 -35.28 3.74 -8.99
C ASP A 661 -34.49 2.95 -10.06
N ALA A 662 -34.91 3.07 -11.33
CA ALA A 662 -34.38 2.23 -12.41
C ALA A 662 -33.09 2.82 -13.01
N ASP A 663 -33.05 4.14 -13.20
CA ASP A 663 -31.98 4.84 -13.92
C ASP A 663 -30.94 5.50 -13.00
N GLY A 664 -31.16 5.48 -11.68
CA GLY A 664 -30.29 6.07 -10.67
C GLY A 664 -30.40 7.60 -10.57
N SER A 665 -31.42 8.19 -11.19
CA SER A 665 -31.70 9.63 -11.13
C SER A 665 -32.33 10.08 -9.80
N GLY A 666 -33.05 9.17 -9.13
CA GLY A 666 -33.52 9.32 -7.75
C GLY A 666 -34.97 8.93 -7.52
N SER A 667 -35.91 9.39 -8.34
CA SER A 667 -37.36 9.30 -8.12
C SER A 667 -38.05 8.50 -9.20
N CYS A 668 -39.02 7.68 -8.82
CA CYS A 668 -39.90 6.99 -9.77
C CYS A 668 -41.36 7.06 -9.31
N TYR A 669 -42.29 6.49 -10.09
CA TYR A 669 -43.65 6.24 -9.62
C TYR A 669 -43.74 4.84 -9.01
N LEU A 670 -44.32 4.74 -7.81
CA LEU A 670 -44.48 3.50 -7.04
C LEU A 670 -45.93 3.36 -6.56
N THR A 671 -46.45 2.15 -6.44
CA THR A 671 -47.73 1.89 -5.74
C THR A 671 -47.53 2.14 -4.24
N GLY A 672 -47.75 3.37 -3.79
CA GLY A 672 -47.34 3.83 -2.46
C GLY A 672 -45.83 4.04 -2.33
N ASN A 673 -45.40 4.87 -1.37
CA ASN A 673 -43.98 5.09 -1.09
C ASN A 673 -43.75 5.20 0.43
N GLY A 674 -43.89 4.07 1.12
CA GLY A 674 -43.66 3.94 2.55
C GLY A 674 -42.23 3.49 2.87
N GLY A 675 -41.77 3.75 4.10
CA GLY A 675 -40.47 3.27 4.59
C GLY A 675 -40.42 1.73 4.77
N PRO A 676 -39.29 1.17 5.24
CA PRO A 676 -39.11 -0.27 5.40
C PRO A 676 -40.27 -0.97 6.13
N GLY A 677 -40.85 -1.99 5.50
CA GLY A 677 -41.97 -2.79 6.04
C GLY A 677 -43.34 -2.09 6.07
N SER A 678 -43.50 -0.94 5.40
CA SER A 678 -44.79 -0.25 5.29
C SER A 678 -45.81 -1.07 4.48
N ASN A 679 -47.10 -0.79 4.65
CA ASN A 679 -48.14 -1.34 3.77
C ASN A 679 -48.32 -0.43 2.55
N THR A 680 -47.64 -0.77 1.47
CA THR A 680 -47.73 -0.09 0.16
C THR A 680 -48.64 -0.84 -0.82
N ASP A 681 -49.20 -1.96 -0.39
CA ASP A 681 -50.06 -2.86 -1.14
C ASP A 681 -51.29 -2.19 -1.77
N VAL A 682 -51.60 -2.57 -3.01
CA VAL A 682 -52.84 -2.19 -3.69
C VAL A 682 -53.93 -3.15 -3.22
N ASP A 683 -54.95 -2.64 -2.51
CA ASP A 683 -56.02 -3.47 -1.93
C ASP A 683 -57.38 -3.31 -2.66
N ASN A 684 -58.00 -4.43 -3.03
CA ASN A 684 -59.39 -4.56 -3.50
C ASN A 684 -59.78 -3.54 -4.59
N GLY A 685 -58.98 -3.43 -5.64
CA GLY A 685 -59.21 -2.50 -6.71
C GLY A 685 -58.03 -2.34 -7.64
N GLN A 686 -57.91 -1.15 -8.22
CA GLN A 686 -56.82 -0.81 -9.14
C GLN A 686 -56.37 0.64 -8.94
N THR A 687 -55.08 0.87 -9.11
CA THR A 687 -54.49 2.20 -9.22
C THR A 687 -53.94 2.40 -10.63
N ILE A 688 -54.26 3.55 -11.24
CA ILE A 688 -54.00 3.84 -12.64
C ILE A 688 -53.19 5.13 -12.75
N LEU A 689 -51.97 5.03 -13.27
CA LEU A 689 -51.12 6.16 -13.62
C LEU A 689 -51.33 6.49 -15.10
N ASN A 690 -51.80 7.71 -15.39
CA ASN A 690 -52.04 8.17 -16.76
C ASN A 690 -50.99 9.20 -17.16
N SER A 691 -50.45 9.06 -18.37
CA SER A 691 -49.50 9.97 -18.96
C SER A 691 -50.11 11.35 -19.29
N PRO A 692 -49.27 12.38 -19.49
CA PRO A 692 -49.65 13.55 -20.29
C PRO A 692 -49.91 13.14 -21.76
N LEU A 693 -50.39 14.08 -22.57
CA LEU A 693 -50.58 13.88 -24.00
C LEU A 693 -49.26 13.84 -24.74
N PHE A 694 -49.08 12.84 -25.58
CA PHE A 694 -47.96 12.74 -26.51
C PHE A 694 -48.40 13.16 -27.90
N ASP A 695 -47.72 14.16 -28.48
CA ASP A 695 -47.92 14.53 -29.88
C ASP A 695 -46.99 13.73 -30.79
N LEU A 696 -47.53 12.66 -31.38
CA LEU A 696 -46.79 11.77 -32.27
C LEU A 696 -47.22 11.91 -33.73
N SER A 697 -47.93 13.01 -34.07
CA SER A 697 -48.44 13.22 -35.43
C SER A 697 -47.33 13.39 -36.48
N ALA A 698 -46.15 13.86 -36.07
CA ALA A 698 -44.95 13.99 -36.88
C ALA A 698 -43.94 12.84 -36.70
N ALA A 699 -44.31 11.79 -35.95
CA ALA A 699 -43.42 10.69 -35.58
C ALA A 699 -44.10 9.34 -35.89
N PRO A 700 -44.28 8.98 -37.18
CA PRO A 700 -44.98 7.76 -37.58
C PRO A 700 -44.30 6.47 -37.10
N GLU A 701 -43.00 6.54 -36.83
CA GLU A 701 -42.16 5.45 -36.36
C GLU A 701 -41.82 5.54 -34.87
N ALA A 702 -42.59 6.32 -34.10
CA ALA A 702 -42.35 6.50 -32.67
C ALA A 702 -42.35 5.15 -31.92
N VAL A 703 -41.33 4.99 -31.09
CA VAL A 703 -41.17 3.91 -30.11
C VAL A 703 -41.35 4.52 -28.73
N ILE A 704 -42.26 3.95 -27.95
CA ILE A 704 -42.34 4.23 -26.52
C ILE A 704 -41.52 3.19 -25.76
N SER A 705 -40.68 3.64 -24.84
CA SER A 705 -39.92 2.83 -23.90
C SER A 705 -40.16 3.29 -22.46
N TYR A 706 -40.03 2.35 -21.53
CA TYR A 706 -40.12 2.60 -20.09
C TYR A 706 -39.50 1.45 -19.30
N SER A 707 -39.03 1.75 -18.10
CA SER A 707 -38.63 0.77 -17.10
C SER A 707 -39.83 0.48 -16.18
N ARG A 708 -40.13 -0.79 -15.94
CA ARG A 708 -41.19 -1.18 -15.01
C ARG A 708 -40.74 -2.22 -14.00
N TRP A 709 -41.34 -2.16 -12.82
CA TRP A 709 -41.28 -3.14 -11.76
C TRP A 709 -42.68 -3.66 -11.49
N TYR A 710 -42.84 -4.97 -11.34
CA TYR A 710 -44.07 -5.56 -10.86
C TYR A 710 -43.77 -6.80 -10.02
N ASP A 711 -44.17 -6.77 -8.76
CA ASP A 711 -44.24 -7.93 -7.89
C ASP A 711 -45.69 -8.19 -7.53
N ASN A 712 -46.15 -9.41 -7.77
CA ASN A 712 -47.37 -9.94 -7.20
C ASN A 712 -47.07 -11.25 -6.49
N THR A 713 -46.00 -11.28 -5.72
CA THR A 713 -45.74 -12.41 -4.83
C THR A 713 -45.83 -11.96 -3.38
N GLY A 714 -45.68 -10.67 -3.11
CA GLY A 714 -45.68 -10.11 -1.77
C GLY A 714 -44.51 -10.62 -0.94
N SER A 715 -43.41 -11.07 -1.56
CA SER A 715 -42.40 -11.92 -0.92
C SER A 715 -42.97 -13.18 -0.23
N GLY A 716 -44.06 -13.73 -0.76
CA GLY A 716 -44.81 -14.87 -0.22
C GLY A 716 -45.81 -14.50 0.88
N THR A 717 -46.05 -13.22 1.12
CA THR A 717 -47.03 -12.72 2.10
C THR A 717 -48.28 -12.26 1.35
N GLY A 718 -49.42 -12.89 1.60
CA GLY A 718 -50.67 -12.68 0.86
C GLY A 718 -51.57 -13.91 0.97
N ALA A 719 -52.88 -13.79 0.79
CA ALA A 719 -53.80 -14.93 0.86
C ALA A 719 -53.78 -15.76 -0.44
N ALA A 720 -53.47 -15.13 -1.57
CA ALA A 720 -53.28 -15.77 -2.87
C ALA A 720 -52.12 -15.12 -3.68
N PRO A 721 -50.84 -15.30 -3.28
CA PRO A 721 -49.70 -14.78 -4.04
C PRO A 721 -49.69 -15.26 -5.50
N GLY A 722 -49.42 -14.36 -6.45
CA GLY A 722 -49.27 -14.65 -7.87
C GLY A 722 -50.59 -14.78 -8.63
N ALA A 723 -51.61 -13.98 -8.26
CA ALA A 723 -52.96 -14.12 -8.78
C ALA A 723 -53.40 -13.01 -9.75
N ASP A 724 -52.78 -11.83 -9.71
CA ASP A 724 -53.20 -10.61 -10.42
C ASP A 724 -52.16 -10.14 -11.43
N VAL A 725 -52.53 -9.14 -12.24
CA VAL A 725 -51.71 -8.66 -13.35
C VAL A 725 -51.42 -7.17 -13.28
N PHE A 726 -50.34 -6.78 -13.94
CA PHE A 726 -50.06 -5.39 -14.28
C PHE A 726 -50.30 -5.20 -15.78
N THR A 727 -51.06 -4.18 -16.14
CA THR A 727 -51.46 -3.94 -17.54
C THR A 727 -51.03 -2.56 -17.98
N VAL A 728 -50.41 -2.48 -19.16
CA VAL A 728 -50.10 -1.20 -19.82
C VAL A 728 -50.96 -1.07 -21.07
N GLU A 729 -51.60 0.08 -21.24
CA GLU A 729 -52.46 0.35 -22.39
C GLU A 729 -52.14 1.70 -23.03
N ILE A 730 -52.37 1.77 -24.33
CA ILE A 730 -52.19 2.96 -25.15
C ILE A 730 -53.52 3.38 -25.80
N SER A 731 -53.71 4.69 -25.96
CA SER A 731 -54.83 5.29 -26.66
C SER A 731 -54.30 6.31 -27.66
N ASN A 732 -54.95 6.47 -28.81
CA ASN A 732 -54.68 7.54 -29.77
C ASN A 732 -55.86 8.50 -29.96
N ASN A 733 -56.82 8.48 -29.02
CA ASN A 733 -58.06 9.25 -29.16
C ASN A 733 -58.52 9.85 -27.82
N LEU A 734 -57.58 10.44 -27.06
CA LEU A 734 -57.84 11.06 -25.76
C LEU A 734 -58.45 10.07 -24.73
N GLY A 735 -58.06 8.80 -24.78
CA GLY A 735 -58.52 7.79 -23.82
C GLY A 735 -59.98 7.35 -24.01
N ILE A 736 -60.59 7.64 -25.17
CA ILE A 736 -61.94 7.17 -25.50
C ILE A 736 -61.95 5.65 -25.70
N SER A 737 -60.90 5.11 -26.33
CA SER A 737 -60.63 3.67 -26.42
C SER A 737 -59.16 3.37 -26.14
N TRP A 738 -58.90 2.18 -25.60
CA TRP A 738 -57.58 1.72 -25.19
C TRP A 738 -57.24 0.39 -25.86
N THR A 739 -55.97 0.25 -26.25
CA THR A 739 -55.36 -0.96 -26.79
C THR A 739 -54.26 -1.40 -25.82
N THR A 740 -54.20 -2.69 -25.47
CA THR A 740 -53.18 -3.22 -24.57
C THR A 740 -51.81 -3.29 -25.24
N LEU A 741 -50.78 -2.72 -24.60
CA LEU A 741 -49.37 -2.89 -24.97
C LEU A 741 -48.81 -4.18 -24.37
N GLU A 742 -49.02 -4.39 -23.08
CA GLU A 742 -48.58 -5.59 -22.37
C GLU A 742 -49.44 -5.92 -21.14
N VAL A 743 -49.34 -7.19 -20.73
CA VAL A 743 -49.89 -7.73 -19.49
C VAL A 743 -48.79 -8.57 -18.83
N VAL A 744 -48.48 -8.26 -17.57
CA VAL A 744 -47.45 -8.93 -16.76
C VAL A 744 -48.12 -9.68 -15.63
N GLY A 745 -47.74 -10.94 -15.43
CA GLY A 745 -48.42 -11.85 -14.50
C GLY A 745 -49.56 -12.65 -15.15
N PRO A 746 -50.33 -13.41 -14.36
CA PRO A 746 -50.20 -13.54 -12.90
C PRO A 746 -49.03 -14.44 -12.46
N SER A 747 -48.42 -15.19 -13.40
CA SER A 747 -47.29 -16.10 -13.13
C SER A 747 -46.16 -16.00 -14.17
N ASP A 748 -45.90 -14.79 -14.65
CA ASP A 748 -44.80 -14.51 -15.57
C ASP A 748 -43.46 -14.38 -14.80
N PRO A 749 -42.29 -14.77 -15.36
CA PRO A 749 -41.00 -14.57 -14.70
C PRO A 749 -40.67 -13.11 -14.32
N GLN A 750 -41.34 -12.12 -14.91
CA GLN A 750 -41.19 -10.70 -14.61
C GLN A 750 -42.27 -10.16 -13.65
N SER A 751 -43.04 -11.03 -12.97
CA SER A 751 -44.05 -10.64 -11.98
C SER A 751 -43.66 -10.92 -10.52
N SER A 752 -42.35 -11.03 -10.24
CA SER A 752 -41.78 -11.24 -8.89
C SER A 752 -40.77 -10.17 -8.49
N GLY A 753 -40.96 -8.94 -8.98
CA GLY A 753 -40.04 -7.83 -8.81
C GLY A 753 -38.84 -7.83 -9.76
N GLY A 754 -38.05 -6.76 -9.71
CA GLY A 754 -36.97 -6.46 -10.65
C GLY A 754 -37.36 -5.39 -11.68
N TRP A 755 -36.41 -4.54 -12.05
CA TRP A 755 -36.56 -3.55 -13.11
C TRP A 755 -36.37 -4.20 -14.47
N PHE A 756 -37.32 -3.97 -15.38
CA PHE A 756 -37.27 -4.44 -16.76
C PHE A 756 -37.54 -3.29 -17.72
N ASP A 757 -36.63 -3.09 -18.68
CA ASP A 757 -36.80 -2.14 -19.77
C ASP A 757 -37.60 -2.76 -20.90
N VAL A 758 -38.65 -2.06 -21.32
CA VAL A 758 -39.59 -2.53 -22.34
C VAL A 758 -39.76 -1.43 -23.38
N SER A 759 -39.96 -1.83 -24.65
CA SER A 759 -40.23 -0.88 -25.73
C SER A 759 -41.25 -1.42 -26.73
N PHE A 760 -42.05 -0.51 -27.30
CA PHE A 760 -43.11 -0.81 -28.25
C PHE A 760 -43.14 0.24 -29.35
N ARG A 761 -43.19 -0.20 -30.61
CA ARG A 761 -43.49 0.69 -31.74
C ARG A 761 -44.97 1.05 -31.69
N VAL A 762 -45.27 2.34 -31.57
CA VAL A 762 -46.65 2.84 -31.37
C VAL A 762 -47.58 2.41 -32.52
N ALA A 763 -47.10 2.52 -33.76
CA ALA A 763 -47.84 2.19 -34.98
C ALA A 763 -48.29 0.71 -35.06
N ASP A 764 -47.69 -0.19 -34.28
CA ASP A 764 -48.09 -1.60 -34.25
C ASP A 764 -49.39 -1.81 -33.45
N PHE A 765 -49.77 -0.85 -32.59
CA PHE A 765 -50.91 -0.94 -31.69
C PHE A 765 -52.01 0.08 -32.00
N VAL A 766 -51.61 1.31 -32.31
CA VAL A 766 -52.52 2.42 -32.64
C VAL A 766 -51.89 3.33 -33.69
N GLU A 767 -52.71 3.99 -34.50
CA GLU A 767 -52.19 5.03 -35.40
C GLU A 767 -51.59 6.19 -34.57
N PRO A 768 -50.33 6.61 -34.82
CA PRO A 768 -49.74 7.78 -34.17
C PRO A 768 -50.55 9.05 -34.46
N THR A 769 -50.90 9.81 -33.42
CA THR A 769 -51.67 11.06 -33.52
C THR A 769 -51.16 12.08 -32.52
N ASN A 770 -51.73 13.29 -32.53
CA ASN A 770 -51.45 14.28 -31.50
C ASN A 770 -52.24 14.07 -30.18
N LEU A 771 -52.93 12.93 -30.04
CA LEU A 771 -53.85 12.63 -28.93
C LEU A 771 -53.46 11.35 -28.19
N VAL A 772 -52.17 10.97 -28.25
CA VAL A 772 -51.70 9.70 -27.69
C VAL A 772 -51.58 9.79 -26.17
N LEU A 773 -52.03 8.75 -25.48
CA LEU A 773 -51.94 8.56 -24.03
C LEU A 773 -51.50 7.14 -23.73
N VAL A 774 -50.76 6.97 -22.64
CA VAL A 774 -50.44 5.67 -22.04
C VAL A 774 -50.91 5.64 -20.60
N ARG A 775 -51.34 4.47 -20.14
CA ARG A 775 -51.68 4.24 -18.74
C ARG A 775 -51.10 2.94 -18.22
N PHE A 776 -50.65 2.98 -16.98
CA PHE A 776 -50.11 1.85 -16.23
C PHE A 776 -51.10 1.48 -15.13
N ILE A 777 -51.53 0.22 -15.11
CA ILE A 777 -52.61 -0.28 -14.26
C ILE A 777 -52.05 -1.39 -13.39
N ALA A 778 -51.99 -1.15 -12.08
CA ALA A 778 -51.74 -2.17 -11.07
C ALA A 778 -53.08 -2.55 -10.44
N GLU A 779 -53.46 -3.83 -10.53
CA GLU A 779 -54.74 -4.35 -10.03
C GLU A 779 -54.55 -5.48 -9.01
N ASP A 780 -55.28 -5.40 -7.91
CA ASP A 780 -55.50 -6.48 -6.94
C ASP A 780 -57.01 -6.72 -6.86
N ILE A 781 -57.49 -7.66 -7.69
CA ILE A 781 -58.91 -7.93 -7.85
C ILE A 781 -59.12 -9.44 -7.72
N GLY A 782 -59.73 -9.85 -6.61
CA GLY A 782 -60.09 -11.25 -6.40
C GLY A 782 -59.74 -11.71 -5.00
N ASP A 783 -59.07 -12.86 -4.91
CA ASP A 783 -58.52 -13.34 -3.65
C ASP A 783 -57.27 -12.49 -3.34
N GLY A 784 -57.19 -11.87 -2.16
CA GLY A 784 -56.16 -10.86 -1.88
C GLY A 784 -54.73 -11.40 -2.00
N SER A 785 -53.97 -10.79 -2.90
CA SER A 785 -52.52 -10.91 -2.98
C SER A 785 -51.86 -9.72 -2.28
N VAL A 786 -50.54 -9.59 -2.38
CA VAL A 786 -49.85 -8.33 -2.06
C VAL A 786 -49.13 -7.94 -3.34
N ILE A 787 -49.46 -6.77 -3.88
CA ILE A 787 -48.89 -6.29 -5.13
C ILE A 787 -48.13 -4.98 -4.96
N GLU A 788 -47.01 -4.89 -5.66
CA GLU A 788 -46.16 -3.71 -5.71
C GLU A 788 -45.72 -3.45 -7.15
N ALA A 789 -45.94 -2.25 -7.65
CA ALA A 789 -45.54 -1.86 -9.00
C ALA A 789 -44.77 -0.53 -8.99
N ALA A 790 -43.84 -0.40 -9.92
CA ALA A 790 -43.11 0.83 -10.15
C ALA A 790 -42.94 1.10 -11.66
N VAL A 791 -42.85 2.37 -12.04
CA VAL A 791 -42.58 2.81 -13.41
C VAL A 791 -41.55 3.92 -13.35
N ASP A 792 -40.60 3.89 -14.29
CA ASP A 792 -39.52 4.86 -14.41
C ASP A 792 -39.05 5.02 -15.86
N ALA A 793 -38.22 6.04 -16.11
CA ALA A 793 -37.55 6.30 -17.39
C ALA A 793 -38.47 6.20 -18.62
N VAL A 794 -39.63 6.87 -18.59
CA VAL A 794 -40.57 6.85 -19.71
C VAL A 794 -40.07 7.75 -20.81
N ARG A 795 -39.78 7.17 -21.97
CA ARG A 795 -39.23 7.88 -23.12
C ARG A 795 -39.99 7.54 -24.39
N ILE A 796 -40.12 8.52 -25.27
CA ILE A 796 -40.59 8.34 -26.64
C ILE A 796 -39.50 8.86 -27.55
N GLU A 797 -39.10 8.01 -28.47
CA GLU A 797 -38.13 8.36 -29.52
C GLU A 797 -38.65 7.92 -30.89
N SER A 798 -38.28 8.66 -31.91
CA SER A 798 -38.57 8.33 -33.30
C SER A 798 -37.34 8.60 -34.11
N PHE A 799 -36.98 7.65 -34.96
CA PHE A 799 -35.99 7.87 -35.98
C PHE A 799 -36.65 8.53 -37.19
N SER A 800 -36.07 9.61 -37.71
CA SER A 800 -36.54 10.29 -38.91
C SER A 800 -35.41 10.44 -39.93
N CYS A 801 -35.73 10.12 -41.17
CA CYS A 801 -34.91 10.42 -42.35
C CYS A 801 -35.35 11.68 -43.08
N GLU A 802 -36.55 12.18 -42.73
CA GLU A 802 -37.03 13.47 -43.17
C GLU A 802 -36.54 14.47 -42.13
N ASP A 803 -35.58 15.28 -42.54
CA ASP A 803 -35.03 16.38 -41.77
C ASP A 803 -36.21 17.20 -41.19
N PRO A 804 -36.40 17.26 -39.85
CA PRO A 804 -37.29 18.22 -39.24
C PRO A 804 -36.64 19.62 -39.25
N MET A 805 -35.74 19.93 -40.17
CA MET A 805 -35.74 21.23 -40.83
C MET A 805 -37.12 21.45 -41.45
N THR A 806 -38.08 21.80 -40.60
CA THR A 806 -39.05 22.84 -40.93
C THR A 806 -38.24 23.90 -41.67
N CYS A 807 -38.46 24.00 -42.97
CA CYS A 807 -37.94 25.12 -43.69
C CYS A 807 -38.62 26.31 -43.02
N ALA A 808 -37.93 27.02 -42.12
CA ALA A 808 -38.57 28.02 -41.27
C ALA A 808 -39.31 29.05 -42.14
N ALA A 809 -38.84 29.24 -43.37
CA ALA A 809 -39.46 30.09 -44.37
C ALA A 809 -40.69 29.50 -45.10
N ASP A 810 -40.98 28.20 -45.01
CA ASP A 810 -42.22 27.52 -45.48
C ASP A 810 -43.27 27.55 -44.37
N LEU A 811 -43.97 28.68 -44.28
CA LEU A 811 -44.92 28.95 -43.19
C LEU A 811 -46.30 28.39 -43.46
N ASN A 812 -46.57 27.94 -44.69
CA ASN A 812 -47.83 27.30 -45.04
C ASN A 812 -47.74 25.76 -45.03
N GLY A 813 -46.53 25.21 -44.95
CA GLY A 813 -46.22 23.78 -44.83
C GLY A 813 -46.48 23.00 -46.11
N ASP A 814 -46.45 23.65 -47.28
CA ASP A 814 -46.74 23.04 -48.58
C ASP A 814 -45.50 22.55 -49.34
N GLY A 815 -44.31 22.79 -48.79
CA GLY A 815 -43.02 22.36 -49.32
C GLY A 815 -42.47 23.27 -50.42
N ASN A 816 -43.11 24.39 -50.77
CA ASN A 816 -42.63 25.33 -51.78
C ASN A 816 -42.47 26.74 -51.20
N LEU A 817 -41.25 27.29 -51.23
CA LEU A 817 -41.04 28.72 -50.92
C LEU A 817 -41.58 29.61 -52.04
N ASP A 818 -42.78 30.14 -51.83
CA ASP A 818 -43.39 31.04 -52.77
C ASP A 818 -44.08 32.25 -52.10
N PHE A 819 -44.93 32.93 -52.85
CA PHE A 819 -45.62 34.10 -52.34
C PHE A 819 -46.55 33.78 -51.15
N PHE A 820 -47.05 32.56 -51.05
CA PHE A 820 -47.98 32.14 -50.01
C PHE A 820 -47.31 32.08 -48.64
N ASP A 821 -46.02 31.75 -48.54
CA ASP A 821 -45.28 31.81 -47.27
C ASP A 821 -45.00 33.21 -46.80
N VAL A 822 -44.65 34.10 -47.74
CA VAL A 822 -44.51 35.53 -47.43
C VAL A 822 -45.85 36.09 -46.95
N SER A 823 -46.95 35.63 -47.54
CA SER A 823 -48.30 36.03 -47.11
C SER A 823 -48.66 35.47 -45.72
N ALA A 824 -48.22 34.25 -45.40
CA ALA A 824 -48.39 33.62 -44.10
C ALA A 824 -47.56 34.34 -43.03
N PHE A 825 -46.29 34.65 -43.31
CA PHE A 825 -45.42 35.46 -42.45
C PHE A 825 -46.05 36.82 -42.13
N LEU A 826 -46.50 37.56 -43.15
CA LEU A 826 -47.13 38.86 -42.94
C LEU A 826 -48.42 38.75 -42.13
N THR A 827 -49.16 37.65 -42.24
CA THR A 827 -50.35 37.41 -41.44
C THR A 827 -49.98 37.17 -39.98
N ALA A 828 -49.03 36.27 -39.72
CA ALA A 828 -48.51 35.93 -38.40
C ALA A 828 -47.85 37.14 -37.70
N TYR A 829 -47.05 37.93 -38.43
CA TYR A 829 -46.39 39.13 -37.94
C TYR A 829 -47.39 40.22 -37.53
N ASN A 830 -48.48 40.39 -38.29
CA ASN A 830 -49.55 41.34 -37.95
C ASN A 830 -50.41 40.88 -36.76
N SER A 831 -50.51 39.58 -36.51
CA SER A 831 -51.22 39.02 -35.35
C SER A 831 -50.32 38.84 -34.12
N MET A 832 -49.02 39.16 -34.21
CA MET A 832 -48.03 38.88 -33.17
C MET A 832 -48.03 37.39 -32.77
N ASP A 833 -48.21 36.52 -33.76
CA ASP A 833 -48.17 35.07 -33.59
C ASP A 833 -46.71 34.64 -33.38
N PRO A 834 -46.39 33.78 -32.39
CA PRO A 834 -45.04 33.27 -32.18
C PRO A 834 -44.36 32.72 -33.44
N ALA A 835 -45.11 32.22 -34.41
CA ALA A 835 -44.58 31.76 -35.71
C ALA A 835 -43.89 32.88 -36.54
N ALA A 836 -44.04 34.15 -36.19
CA ALA A 836 -43.37 35.27 -36.84
C ALA A 836 -42.16 35.83 -36.08
N ASP A 837 -41.80 35.27 -34.91
CA ASP A 837 -40.61 35.63 -34.14
C ASP A 837 -39.40 34.79 -34.61
N PHE A 838 -38.82 35.18 -35.75
CA PHE A 838 -37.72 34.45 -36.39
C PHE A 838 -36.38 34.62 -35.67
N THR A 839 -36.28 35.56 -34.73
CA THR A 839 -35.09 35.74 -33.91
C THR A 839 -35.19 35.08 -32.54
N GLY A 840 -36.39 34.66 -32.14
CA GLY A 840 -36.66 33.97 -30.87
C GLY A 840 -36.51 34.87 -29.64
N ASP A 841 -36.55 36.19 -29.82
CA ASP A 841 -36.28 37.18 -28.76
C ASP A 841 -37.56 37.74 -28.10
N GLY A 842 -38.73 37.30 -28.55
CA GLY A 842 -40.04 37.73 -28.07
C GLY A 842 -40.46 39.12 -28.53
N MET A 843 -39.70 39.77 -29.44
CA MET A 843 -39.95 41.13 -29.93
C MET A 843 -40.16 41.17 -31.44
N PHE A 844 -41.41 41.16 -31.90
CA PHE A 844 -41.79 41.31 -33.33
C PHE A 844 -41.33 42.65 -33.94
N ASN A 845 -40.18 42.64 -34.59
CA ASN A 845 -39.55 43.84 -35.13
C ASN A 845 -38.86 43.58 -36.49
N PHE A 846 -38.13 44.58 -36.99
CA PHE A 846 -37.46 44.48 -38.30
C PHE A 846 -36.47 43.30 -38.40
N PHE A 847 -35.87 42.88 -37.29
CA PHE A 847 -34.92 41.77 -37.27
C PHE A 847 -35.59 40.43 -37.59
N ASP A 848 -36.85 40.20 -37.20
CA ASP A 848 -37.60 39.00 -37.60
C ASP A 848 -37.91 38.99 -39.09
N VAL A 849 -38.26 40.15 -39.66
CA VAL A 849 -38.45 40.30 -41.10
C VAL A 849 -37.15 40.03 -41.84
N SER A 850 -36.02 40.52 -41.33
CA SER A 850 -34.70 40.28 -41.91
C SER A 850 -34.29 38.82 -41.82
N ALA A 851 -34.59 38.14 -40.70
CA ALA A 851 -34.28 36.74 -40.48
C ALA A 851 -35.14 35.82 -41.37
N PHE A 852 -36.44 36.09 -41.49
CA PHE A 852 -37.33 35.41 -42.43
C PHE A 852 -36.85 35.55 -43.87
N LEU A 853 -36.49 36.77 -44.32
CA LEU A 853 -36.00 36.98 -45.68
C LEU A 853 -34.66 36.28 -45.96
N ALA A 854 -33.79 36.18 -44.94
CA ALA A 854 -32.54 35.43 -45.06
C ALA A 854 -32.81 33.93 -45.20
N ALA A 855 -33.71 33.37 -44.39
CA ALA A 855 -34.14 31.97 -44.52
C ALA A 855 -34.82 31.70 -45.87
N PHE A 856 -35.70 32.60 -46.33
CA PHE A 856 -36.40 32.48 -47.61
C PHE A 856 -35.44 32.57 -48.81
N GLN A 857 -34.38 33.38 -48.73
CA GLN A 857 -33.36 33.48 -49.79
C GLN A 857 -32.35 32.33 -49.78
N ALA A 858 -32.08 31.73 -48.61
CA ALA A 858 -31.22 30.56 -48.50
C ALA A 858 -31.81 29.35 -49.24
N GLY A 859 -33.14 29.30 -49.38
CA GLY A 859 -33.85 28.16 -49.92
C GLY A 859 -34.03 27.06 -48.87
N CYS A 860 -34.98 26.16 -49.10
CA CYS A 860 -35.02 24.90 -48.36
C CYS A 860 -34.04 23.91 -49.04
N PRO A 861 -33.30 23.07 -48.28
CA PRO A 861 -32.62 21.90 -48.84
C PRO A 861 -33.56 20.97 -49.60
#